data_AF-A0A2D7ZI24-F1
#
_entry.id   AF-A0A2D7ZI24-F1
#
_cell.length_a   1.000
_cell.length_b   1.000
_cell.length_c   1.000
_cell.angle_alpha   90.00
_cell.angle_beta   90.00
_cell.angle_gamma   90.00
#
_symmetry.space_group_name_H-M   'P 1'
#
loop_
_entity.id
_entity.type
_entity.pdbx_description
1 polymer ?
#
loop_
_entity_poly.entity_id
_entity_poly.type
_entity_poly.pdbx_seq_one_letter_code
_entity_poly.pdbx_strand_id
1 'polypeptide(L)'
;MISPDPITIRVEKLRFLVEEMELAFALSRAAPDAWEGRMLARHVLVRACDFIDHARALRKPLKAYGSVKAYNELKETYAGWFEEYFATARDRLGAHVQDLDFGRRIELWNDIETSKADVFVDGAREIYRHLSAFGLPGYAAHRAPMELSDPAFQKLLDGFRASGPGAGVEVSSDPLALTRPQTVAMLNTHPLHARAGQLNLIARWIRRERGETERFGAFLRVVRILRARLLTDVVSFADCLVTRPVAATAPQYMKGLDELLRDDGHPSAALASLTTAFRFSEVLDRLRPLRNSFAAHLETDESTPLAALLQAFDALDWANVAAAFDTLFAAFRSACGESLVLRTHLVEGQTLTGVIARPPRDLAPYDPAAPPPPTPQLPAPLGARTADDYRRAVDRWLSGGDAMRAEAARFLADGFGAEEGEAFTLIHDLGGGQRFDAHRFTPAHGVVLDLMKTQAQPVVLGLLDLLAQQRSGYRERAAEVVLRFIEAVPAEARRVAPQLNWTLGELASWDANRHAAHLRRQARSERPWPARREAIIGLCKAFVRTEGIRRLNDRRDLLDYDRDLAPLVSDLAVVRELEVMLVVASAFCDALSLYRKPFEAELAGIVRRVQKLSERLLSRQGRADRAPVVEKLLVSDDFVGVVLLLAEGASSAITQSLLGLVRDGTVTPAHHDQAGRHLVGCLWRANDRAGALQVAERLATRNPTEAAGQLLRLEILAELRRDLDIVRRESARLRSDFVLTAADEARLSALDAELATHAPAA
;
A
#
# COMPACT_ATOMS: atom_id res chain seq x y z
N MET A 1 22.51 0.12 -46.76
CA MET A 1 21.07 0.23 -46.48
C MET A 1 20.59 1.56 -47.05
N ILE A 2 19.65 1.53 -48.00
CA ILE A 2 19.04 2.75 -48.54
C ILE A 2 18.12 3.29 -47.45
N SER A 3 18.30 4.55 -47.03
CA SER A 3 17.39 5.21 -46.07
C SER A 3 15.97 5.16 -46.65
N PRO A 4 14.95 4.75 -45.87
CA PRO A 4 13.59 4.73 -46.39
C PRO A 4 13.17 6.11 -46.87
N ASP A 5 12.38 6.17 -47.94
CA ASP A 5 11.80 7.42 -48.44
C ASP A 5 11.00 8.12 -47.32
N PRO A 6 11.26 9.41 -47.01
CA PRO A 6 10.53 10.17 -46.00
C PRO A 6 9.00 10.07 -46.06
N ILE A 7 8.42 9.96 -47.26
CA ILE A 7 6.98 9.77 -47.44
C ILE A 7 6.54 8.41 -46.88
N THR A 8 7.31 7.36 -47.12
CA THR A 8 7.02 5.99 -46.64
C THR A 8 6.99 5.96 -45.11
N ILE A 9 7.97 6.59 -44.45
CA ILE A 9 8.04 6.65 -42.98
C ILE A 9 6.82 7.35 -42.40
N ARG A 10 6.38 8.47 -43.00
CA ARG A 10 5.21 9.20 -42.51
C ARG A 10 3.91 8.47 -42.72
N VAL A 11 3.72 7.84 -43.89
CA VAL A 11 2.53 7.04 -44.17
C VAL A 11 2.45 5.83 -43.22
N GLU A 12 3.59 5.22 -42.88
CA GLU A 12 3.66 4.17 -41.87
C GLU A 12 3.27 4.67 -40.47
N LYS A 13 3.80 5.82 -40.04
CA LYS A 13 3.44 6.45 -38.75
C LYS A 13 1.95 6.81 -38.68
N LEU A 14 1.36 7.37 -39.74
CA LEU A 14 -0.08 7.66 -39.78
C LEU A 14 -0.94 6.41 -39.66
N ARG A 15 -0.56 5.33 -40.35
CA ARG A 15 -1.26 4.03 -40.21
C ARG A 15 -1.22 3.55 -38.76
N PHE A 16 -0.03 3.58 -38.17
CA PHE A 16 0.17 3.18 -36.78
C PHE A 16 -0.69 3.99 -35.81
N LEU A 17 -0.74 5.31 -35.97
CA LEU A 17 -1.56 6.21 -35.14
C LEU A 17 -3.06 5.89 -35.23
N VAL A 18 -3.60 5.66 -36.43
CA VAL A 18 -5.00 5.29 -36.62
C VAL A 18 -5.31 3.98 -35.89
N GLU A 19 -4.49 2.95 -36.11
CA GLU A 19 -4.73 1.65 -35.50
C GLU A 19 -4.55 1.67 -33.97
N GLU A 20 -3.62 2.48 -33.45
CA GLU A 20 -3.41 2.65 -32.01
C GLU A 20 -4.58 3.40 -31.34
N MET A 21 -5.13 4.43 -32.00
CA MET A 21 -6.34 5.13 -31.55
C MET A 21 -7.54 4.18 -31.48
N GLU A 22 -7.72 3.30 -32.47
CA GLU A 22 -8.80 2.31 -32.47
C GLU A 22 -8.70 1.31 -31.32
N LEU A 23 -7.48 0.80 -31.04
CA LEU A 23 -7.24 -0.09 -29.90
C LEU A 23 -7.48 0.63 -28.56
N ALA A 24 -6.96 1.86 -28.42
CA ALA A 24 -7.16 2.66 -27.21
C ALA A 24 -8.64 2.96 -26.95
N PHE A 25 -9.40 3.26 -28.00
CA PHE A 25 -10.83 3.49 -27.90
C PHE A 25 -11.62 2.22 -27.56
N ALA A 26 -11.24 1.06 -28.12
CA ALA A 26 -11.85 -0.22 -27.75
C ALA A 26 -11.62 -0.54 -26.26
N LEU A 27 -10.41 -0.29 -25.74
CA LEU A 27 -10.10 -0.43 -24.31
C LEU A 27 -10.93 0.52 -23.45
N SER A 28 -11.02 1.80 -23.83
CA SER A 28 -11.77 2.80 -23.06
C SER A 28 -13.27 2.48 -23.00
N ARG A 29 -13.87 1.99 -24.10
CA ARG A 29 -15.27 1.54 -24.16
C ARG A 29 -15.54 0.26 -23.36
N ALA A 30 -14.53 -0.56 -23.14
CA ALA A 30 -14.64 -1.77 -22.35
C ALA A 30 -14.41 -1.52 -20.84
N ALA A 31 -14.11 -0.28 -20.44
CA ALA A 31 -13.85 0.04 -19.05
C ALA A 31 -15.06 -0.24 -18.14
N PRO A 32 -14.82 -0.66 -16.88
CA PRO A 32 -15.87 -1.00 -15.92
C PRO A 32 -16.65 0.21 -15.41
N ASP A 33 -16.06 1.41 -15.49
CA ASP A 33 -16.71 2.65 -15.09
C ASP A 33 -16.24 3.85 -15.93
N ALA A 34 -16.95 4.97 -15.75
CA ALA A 34 -16.74 6.20 -16.48
C ALA A 34 -15.39 6.88 -16.16
N TRP A 35 -14.78 6.61 -15.01
CA TRP A 35 -13.48 7.17 -14.64
C TRP A 35 -12.35 6.41 -15.34
N GLU A 36 -12.39 5.07 -15.33
CA GLU A 36 -11.41 4.25 -16.04
C GLU A 36 -11.51 4.44 -17.56
N GLY A 37 -12.72 4.57 -18.11
CA GLY A 37 -12.92 4.86 -19.53
C GLY A 37 -12.26 6.17 -19.95
N ARG A 38 -12.45 7.25 -19.17
CA ARG A 38 -11.80 8.55 -19.41
C ARG A 38 -10.29 8.49 -19.26
N MET A 39 -9.80 7.78 -18.25
CA MET A 39 -8.37 7.60 -18.02
C MET A 39 -7.67 6.96 -19.23
N LEU A 40 -8.27 5.92 -19.82
CA LEU A 40 -7.76 5.25 -21.01
C LEU A 40 -7.92 6.10 -22.28
N ALA A 41 -9.04 6.81 -22.41
CA ALA A 41 -9.33 7.68 -23.55
C ALA A 41 -8.32 8.84 -23.71
N ARG A 42 -7.61 9.23 -22.64
CA ARG A 42 -6.49 10.19 -22.73
C ARG A 42 -5.46 9.80 -23.79
N HIS A 43 -5.27 8.52 -24.07
CA HIS A 43 -4.36 8.07 -25.12
C HIS A 43 -4.85 8.44 -26.52
N VAL A 44 -6.16 8.38 -26.77
CA VAL A 44 -6.77 8.82 -28.03
C VAL A 44 -6.48 10.31 -28.26
N LEU A 45 -6.61 11.14 -27.21
CA LEU A 45 -6.32 12.57 -27.29
C LEU A 45 -4.85 12.85 -27.63
N VAL A 46 -3.92 12.12 -27.01
CA VAL A 46 -2.49 12.22 -27.32
C VAL A 46 -2.23 11.89 -28.80
N ARG A 47 -2.76 10.76 -29.27
CA ARG A 47 -2.54 10.29 -30.65
C ARG A 47 -3.25 11.10 -31.71
N ALA A 48 -4.39 11.70 -31.40
CA ALA A 48 -5.08 12.61 -32.31
C ALA A 48 -4.21 13.84 -32.63
N CYS A 49 -3.53 14.40 -31.63
CA CYS A 49 -2.56 15.48 -31.82
C CYS A 49 -1.39 15.06 -32.71
N ASP A 50 -0.77 13.90 -32.39
CA ASP A 50 0.32 13.34 -33.20
C ASP A 50 -0.13 13.13 -34.67
N PHE A 51 -1.34 12.63 -34.87
CA PHE A 51 -1.91 12.41 -36.20
C PHE A 51 -2.03 13.72 -36.99
N ILE A 52 -2.49 14.80 -36.35
CA ILE A 52 -2.59 16.12 -36.97
C ILE A 52 -1.22 16.59 -37.46
N ASP A 53 -0.19 16.47 -36.63
CA ASP A 53 1.17 16.91 -36.97
C ASP A 53 1.73 16.14 -38.17
N HIS A 54 1.63 14.81 -38.14
CA HIS A 54 2.07 13.95 -39.25
C HIS A 54 1.26 14.20 -40.53
N ALA A 55 -0.06 14.37 -40.43
CA ALA A 55 -0.94 14.63 -41.57
C ALA A 55 -0.68 16.03 -42.18
N ARG A 56 -0.38 17.04 -41.36
CA ARG A 56 0.02 18.38 -41.80
C ARG A 56 1.38 18.37 -42.49
N ALA A 57 2.32 17.58 -42.00
CA ALA A 57 3.65 17.47 -42.59
C ALA A 57 3.63 16.88 -44.02
N LEU A 58 2.63 16.06 -44.36
CA LEU A 58 2.40 15.55 -45.73
C LEU A 58 1.93 16.60 -46.75
N ARG A 59 1.50 17.80 -46.33
CA ARG A 59 0.93 18.81 -47.25
C ARG A 59 1.85 19.16 -48.44
N LYS A 60 3.15 19.32 -48.20
CA LYS A 60 4.12 19.66 -49.26
C LYS A 60 4.45 18.43 -50.13
N PRO A 61 4.82 17.26 -49.57
CA PRO A 61 5.10 16.07 -50.36
C PRO A 61 3.95 15.62 -51.28
N LEU A 62 2.70 15.70 -50.81
CA LEU A 62 1.54 15.23 -51.58
C LEU A 62 1.26 16.02 -52.87
N LYS A 63 1.75 17.26 -52.98
CA LYS A 63 1.57 18.07 -54.20
C LYS A 63 2.21 17.43 -55.44
N ALA A 64 3.22 16.60 -55.26
CA ALA A 64 3.86 15.86 -56.35
C ALA A 64 2.98 14.72 -56.90
N TYR A 65 1.91 14.33 -56.18
CA TYR A 65 1.10 13.16 -56.49
C TYR A 65 -0.35 13.52 -56.90
N GLY A 66 -0.77 14.77 -56.78
CA GLY A 66 -2.10 15.21 -57.23
C GLY A 66 -2.66 16.43 -56.51
N SER A 67 -3.95 16.69 -56.73
CA SER A 67 -4.67 17.78 -56.06
C SER A 67 -4.86 17.46 -54.57
N VAL A 68 -4.35 18.33 -53.71
CA VAL A 68 -4.40 18.18 -52.25
C VAL A 68 -5.56 18.93 -51.60
N LYS A 69 -6.49 19.52 -52.38
CA LYS A 69 -7.55 20.41 -51.84
C LYS A 69 -8.45 19.69 -50.83
N ALA A 70 -9.09 18.58 -51.23
CA ALA A 70 -10.01 17.84 -50.38
C ALA A 70 -9.31 17.25 -49.14
N TYR A 71 -8.10 16.69 -49.31
CA TYR A 71 -7.28 16.20 -48.19
C TYR A 71 -6.95 17.32 -47.18
N ASN A 72 -6.58 18.51 -47.67
CA ASN A 72 -6.27 19.64 -46.80
C ASN A 72 -7.51 20.19 -46.08
N GLU A 73 -8.66 20.27 -46.76
CA GLU A 73 -9.91 20.70 -46.14
C GLU A 73 -10.29 19.74 -45.00
N LEU A 74 -10.33 18.43 -45.27
CA LEU A 74 -10.69 17.43 -44.27
C LEU A 74 -9.77 17.44 -43.04
N LYS A 75 -8.43 17.45 -43.26
CA LYS A 75 -7.48 17.39 -42.13
C LYS A 75 -7.45 18.67 -41.30
N GLU A 76 -7.65 19.85 -41.90
CA GLU A 76 -7.69 21.10 -41.14
C GLU A 76 -9.03 21.27 -40.40
N THR A 77 -10.14 20.75 -40.93
CA THR A 77 -11.41 20.64 -40.18
C THR A 77 -11.23 19.74 -38.95
N TYR A 78 -10.64 18.56 -39.13
CA TYR A 78 -10.31 17.65 -38.03
C TYR A 78 -9.41 18.31 -36.97
N ALA A 79 -8.38 19.04 -37.40
CA ALA A 79 -7.51 19.77 -36.49
C ALA A 79 -8.25 20.92 -35.77
N GLY A 80 -9.16 21.63 -36.45
CA GLY A 80 -9.99 22.66 -35.83
C GLY A 80 -10.88 22.11 -34.71
N TRP A 81 -11.51 20.96 -34.92
CA TRP A 81 -12.27 20.27 -33.86
C TRP A 81 -11.38 19.85 -32.69
N PHE A 82 -10.15 19.40 -32.97
CA PHE A 82 -9.21 19.02 -31.91
C PHE A 82 -8.84 20.22 -31.02
N GLU A 83 -8.54 21.36 -31.64
CA GLU A 83 -8.24 22.60 -30.92
C GLU A 83 -9.42 23.06 -30.04
N GLU A 84 -10.65 22.94 -30.54
CA GLU A 84 -11.85 23.31 -29.80
C GLU A 84 -12.13 22.38 -28.61
N TYR A 85 -12.08 21.06 -28.83
CA TYR A 85 -12.58 20.10 -27.85
C TYR A 85 -11.51 19.48 -26.94
N PHE A 86 -10.30 19.22 -27.45
CA PHE A 86 -9.36 18.34 -26.77
C PHE A 86 -7.95 18.88 -26.57
N ALA A 87 -7.52 19.96 -27.22
CA ALA A 87 -6.16 20.50 -27.05
C ALA A 87 -5.81 20.77 -25.57
N THR A 88 -6.70 21.45 -24.83
CA THR A 88 -6.45 21.72 -23.40
C THR A 88 -6.46 20.45 -22.55
N ALA A 89 -7.40 19.52 -22.79
CA ALA A 89 -7.46 18.26 -22.04
C ALA A 89 -6.23 17.38 -22.33
N ARG A 90 -5.78 17.32 -23.59
CA ARG A 90 -4.54 16.66 -24.00
C ARG A 90 -3.36 17.25 -23.26
N ASP A 91 -3.18 18.56 -23.27
CA ASP A 91 -2.00 19.18 -22.64
C ASP A 91 -2.01 19.06 -21.12
N ARG A 92 -3.17 19.27 -20.49
CA ARG A 92 -3.27 19.44 -19.02
C ARG A 92 -3.60 18.15 -18.25
N LEU A 93 -4.17 17.14 -18.91
CA LEU A 93 -4.58 15.86 -18.31
C LEU A 93 -4.02 14.63 -19.04
N GLY A 94 -3.66 14.76 -20.33
CA GLY A 94 -3.19 13.67 -21.19
C GLY A 94 -1.67 13.54 -21.26
N ALA A 95 -1.00 14.39 -22.02
CA ALA A 95 0.45 14.37 -22.24
C ALA A 95 1.25 14.95 -21.07
N HIS A 96 0.60 15.76 -20.23
CA HIS A 96 1.12 16.24 -18.96
C HIS A 96 -0.01 16.28 -17.93
N VAL A 97 0.36 16.50 -16.68
CA VAL A 97 -0.58 16.80 -15.60
C VAL A 97 -0.16 18.13 -14.98
N GLN A 98 -0.86 19.19 -15.37
CA GLN A 98 -0.51 20.55 -14.99
C GLN A 98 -1.57 21.19 -14.10
N ASP A 99 -1.26 22.38 -13.60
CA ASP A 99 -2.19 23.15 -12.78
C ASP A 99 -3.40 23.58 -13.59
N LEU A 100 -4.56 23.36 -12.97
CA LEU A 100 -5.90 23.70 -13.45
C LEU A 100 -6.72 24.08 -12.23
N ASP A 101 -7.60 25.06 -12.41
CA ASP A 101 -8.69 25.29 -11.48
C ASP A 101 -9.53 24.02 -11.29
N PHE A 102 -10.08 23.85 -10.09
CA PHE A 102 -10.87 22.67 -9.74
C PHE A 102 -12.08 22.48 -10.65
N GLY A 103 -12.88 23.54 -10.87
CA GLY A 103 -14.06 23.48 -11.73
C GLY A 103 -13.67 23.16 -13.17
N ARG A 104 -12.66 23.87 -13.70
CA ARG A 104 -12.15 23.62 -15.06
C ARG A 104 -11.64 22.20 -15.26
N ARG A 105 -11.01 21.60 -14.25
CA ARG A 105 -10.54 20.21 -14.31
C ARG A 105 -11.70 19.22 -14.45
N ILE A 106 -12.78 19.42 -13.69
CA ILE A 106 -13.97 18.56 -13.74
C ILE A 106 -14.68 18.71 -15.10
N GLU A 107 -14.79 19.92 -15.62
CA GLU A 107 -15.33 20.17 -16.96
C GLU A 107 -14.54 19.42 -18.04
N LEU A 108 -13.21 19.64 -18.09
CA LEU A 108 -12.34 19.00 -19.08
C LEU A 108 -12.35 17.48 -18.95
N TRP A 109 -12.50 16.95 -17.73
CA TRP A 109 -12.64 15.52 -17.52
C TRP A 109 -13.97 14.98 -18.05
N ASN A 110 -15.08 15.66 -17.74
CA ASN A 110 -16.40 15.28 -18.23
C ASN A 110 -16.50 15.35 -19.76
N ASP A 111 -15.81 16.31 -20.38
CA ASP A 111 -15.73 16.47 -21.82
C ASP A 111 -15.03 15.32 -22.54
N ILE A 112 -14.25 14.49 -21.84
CA ILE A 112 -13.75 13.23 -22.38
C ILE A 112 -14.90 12.23 -22.35
N GLU A 113 -15.57 12.04 -23.49
CA GLU A 113 -16.69 11.12 -23.66
C GLU A 113 -16.52 10.26 -24.92
N THR A 114 -17.22 9.12 -24.95
CA THR A 114 -17.11 8.13 -26.04
C THR A 114 -17.47 8.72 -27.41
N SER A 115 -18.54 9.50 -27.51
CA SER A 115 -19.00 10.13 -28.77
C SER A 115 -17.92 11.01 -29.39
N LYS A 116 -17.29 11.89 -28.60
CA LYS A 116 -16.20 12.75 -29.07
C LYS A 116 -14.97 11.93 -29.43
N ALA A 117 -14.57 10.97 -28.59
CA ALA A 117 -13.43 10.11 -28.89
C ALA A 117 -13.62 9.32 -30.20
N ASP A 118 -14.82 8.80 -30.45
CA ASP A 118 -15.19 8.08 -31.69
C ASP A 118 -15.02 8.98 -32.92
N VAL A 119 -15.49 10.24 -32.86
CA VAL A 119 -15.33 11.22 -33.94
C VAL A 119 -13.86 11.40 -34.34
N PHE A 120 -12.93 11.44 -33.37
CA PHE A 120 -11.51 11.57 -33.69
C PHE A 120 -10.91 10.26 -34.23
N VAL A 121 -11.34 9.11 -33.74
CA VAL A 121 -10.91 7.80 -34.27
C VAL A 121 -11.36 7.65 -35.73
N ASP A 122 -12.63 7.90 -36.01
CA ASP A 122 -13.20 7.80 -37.35
C ASP A 122 -12.65 8.87 -38.30
N GLY A 123 -12.47 10.11 -37.82
CA GLY A 123 -11.87 11.17 -38.60
C GLY A 123 -10.42 10.87 -39.02
N ALA A 124 -9.59 10.34 -38.11
CA ALA A 124 -8.22 9.94 -38.44
C ALA A 124 -8.20 8.81 -39.48
N ARG A 125 -9.08 7.81 -39.32
CA ARG A 125 -9.27 6.72 -40.29
C ARG A 125 -9.72 7.24 -41.66
N GLU A 126 -10.66 8.18 -41.71
CA GLU A 126 -11.14 8.80 -42.94
C GLU A 126 -10.03 9.56 -43.67
N ILE A 127 -9.26 10.38 -42.94
CA ILE A 127 -8.13 11.12 -43.50
C ILE A 127 -7.06 10.17 -44.03
N TYR A 128 -6.75 9.09 -43.32
CA TYR A 128 -5.80 8.09 -43.80
C TYR A 128 -6.28 7.37 -45.06
N ARG A 129 -7.58 7.02 -45.14
CA ARG A 129 -8.18 6.42 -46.35
C ARG A 129 -8.09 7.35 -47.57
N HIS A 130 -8.22 8.66 -47.37
CA HIS A 130 -8.04 9.64 -48.44
C HIS A 130 -6.64 9.62 -49.08
N LEU A 131 -5.61 9.11 -48.38
CA LEU A 131 -4.27 8.96 -48.96
C LEU A 131 -4.22 7.94 -50.12
N SER A 132 -5.19 7.03 -50.22
CA SER A 132 -5.26 6.04 -51.32
C SER A 132 -5.30 6.68 -52.71
N ALA A 133 -5.91 7.87 -52.83
CA ALA A 133 -6.06 8.59 -54.09
C ALA A 133 -4.71 9.08 -54.69
N PHE A 134 -3.64 9.09 -53.89
CA PHE A 134 -2.34 9.62 -54.29
C PHE A 134 -1.32 8.54 -54.70
N GLY A 135 -1.64 7.25 -54.56
CA GLY A 135 -0.74 6.16 -54.97
C GLY A 135 0.64 6.19 -54.30
N LEU A 136 0.69 6.59 -53.03
CA LEU A 136 1.96 6.85 -52.32
C LEU A 136 2.78 5.57 -52.06
N PRO A 137 4.12 5.64 -52.10
CA PRO A 137 4.96 4.55 -51.65
C PRO A 137 4.71 4.26 -50.16
N GLY A 138 4.59 2.97 -49.82
CA GLY A 138 4.32 2.52 -48.45
C GLY A 138 2.86 2.63 -48.00
N TYR A 139 1.96 3.19 -48.82
CA TYR A 139 0.53 3.20 -48.50
C TYR A 139 -0.05 1.78 -48.49
N ALA A 140 -0.79 1.47 -47.43
CA ALA A 140 -1.57 0.24 -47.32
C ALA A 140 -3.02 0.60 -47.02
N ALA A 141 -3.97 -0.06 -47.68
CA ALA A 141 -5.37 0.12 -47.35
C ALA A 141 -5.61 -0.23 -45.88
N HIS A 142 -6.26 0.67 -45.15
CA HIS A 142 -6.52 0.49 -43.73
C HIS A 142 -7.38 -0.76 -43.48
N ARG A 143 -6.98 -1.54 -42.48
CA ARG A 143 -7.72 -2.66 -41.92
C ARG A 143 -7.80 -2.44 -40.41
N ALA A 144 -8.92 -2.82 -39.80
CA ALA A 144 -9.05 -2.78 -38.35
C ALA A 144 -7.96 -3.63 -37.69
N PRO A 145 -7.45 -3.24 -36.51
CA PRO A 145 -6.50 -4.01 -35.72
C PRO A 145 -7.01 -5.44 -35.54
N MET A 146 -6.12 -6.42 -35.80
CA MET A 146 -6.49 -7.83 -35.75
C MET A 146 -6.99 -8.26 -34.36
N GLU A 147 -6.50 -7.61 -33.30
CA GLU A 147 -6.93 -7.84 -31.93
C GLU A 147 -8.43 -7.62 -31.75
N LEU A 148 -9.03 -6.64 -32.45
CA LEU A 148 -10.47 -6.38 -32.34
C LEU A 148 -11.32 -7.53 -32.87
N SER A 149 -10.77 -8.39 -33.73
CA SER A 149 -11.44 -9.61 -34.22
C SER A 149 -11.02 -10.88 -33.47
N ASP A 150 -10.07 -10.79 -32.53
CA ASP A 150 -9.58 -11.94 -31.78
C ASP A 150 -10.55 -12.30 -30.62
N PRO A 151 -11.13 -13.51 -30.60
CA PRO A 151 -12.01 -13.95 -29.51
C PRO A 151 -11.35 -13.88 -28.12
N ALA A 152 -10.04 -14.10 -28.02
CA ALA A 152 -9.31 -14.01 -26.76
C ALA A 152 -9.24 -12.57 -26.25
N PHE A 153 -9.07 -11.59 -27.15
CA PHE A 153 -9.09 -10.18 -26.80
C PHE A 153 -10.49 -9.74 -26.36
N GLN A 154 -11.53 -10.14 -27.10
CA GLN A 154 -12.92 -9.83 -26.74
C GLN A 154 -13.28 -10.38 -25.36
N LYS A 155 -12.86 -11.61 -25.04
CA LYS A 155 -13.05 -12.19 -23.71
C LYS A 155 -12.37 -11.37 -22.60
N LEU A 156 -11.17 -10.82 -22.85
CA LEU A 156 -10.51 -9.94 -21.89
C LEU A 156 -11.25 -8.61 -21.72
N LEU A 157 -11.74 -8.01 -22.81
CA LEU A 157 -12.55 -6.79 -22.74
C LEU A 157 -13.84 -7.00 -21.95
N ASP A 158 -14.53 -8.13 -22.17
CA ASP A 158 -15.72 -8.47 -21.40
C ASP A 158 -15.41 -8.70 -19.92
N GLY A 159 -14.31 -9.39 -19.61
CA GLY A 159 -13.84 -9.57 -18.24
C GLY A 159 -13.41 -8.26 -17.56
N PHE A 160 -12.86 -7.31 -18.32
CA PHE A 160 -12.52 -5.97 -17.86
C PHE A 160 -13.79 -5.15 -17.57
N ARG A 161 -14.76 -5.15 -18.48
CA ARG A 161 -16.07 -4.52 -18.27
C ARG A 161 -16.77 -5.06 -17.03
N ALA A 162 -16.67 -6.37 -16.80
CA ALA A 162 -17.29 -7.05 -15.66
C ALA A 162 -16.58 -6.82 -14.32
N SER A 163 -15.32 -6.32 -14.28
CA SER A 163 -14.61 -6.23 -13.01
C SER A 163 -15.18 -5.18 -12.05
N GLY A 164 -15.92 -4.20 -12.55
CA GLY A 164 -16.69 -3.22 -11.76
C GLY A 164 -15.86 -2.40 -10.76
N PRO A 165 -16.50 -1.45 -10.05
CA PRO A 165 -15.88 -0.83 -8.89
C PRO A 165 -15.81 -1.85 -7.75
N GLY A 166 -14.69 -1.84 -7.01
CA GLY A 166 -14.49 -2.70 -5.84
C GLY A 166 -15.57 -2.52 -4.77
N ALA A 167 -15.69 -3.48 -3.86
CA ALA A 167 -16.64 -3.40 -2.75
C ALA A 167 -16.14 -2.43 -1.67
N GLY A 168 -16.84 -1.31 -1.46
CA GLY A 168 -16.63 -0.42 -0.32
C GLY A 168 -16.30 1.01 -0.71
N VAL A 169 -16.60 1.93 0.20
CA VAL A 169 -16.33 3.36 0.00
C VAL A 169 -14.87 3.65 0.29
N GLU A 170 -14.13 4.30 -0.60
CA GLU A 170 -12.76 4.78 -0.35
C GLU A 170 -12.73 6.28 0.01
N VAL A 171 -11.73 6.72 0.77
CA VAL A 171 -11.34 8.13 0.85
C VAL A 171 -10.36 8.43 -0.27
N SER A 172 -10.52 9.58 -0.90
CA SER A 172 -9.51 10.09 -1.81
C SER A 172 -9.37 11.60 -1.71
N SER A 173 -8.13 12.04 -1.86
CA SER A 173 -7.68 13.41 -1.86
C SER A 173 -7.26 13.88 -3.25
N ASP A 174 -7.42 13.04 -4.28
CA ASP A 174 -7.11 13.44 -5.63
C ASP A 174 -8.20 14.36 -6.21
N PRO A 175 -7.86 15.29 -7.12
CA PRO A 175 -8.78 16.32 -7.59
C PRO A 175 -9.90 15.78 -8.50
N LEU A 176 -9.92 14.48 -8.85
CA LEU A 176 -10.99 13.84 -9.61
C LEU A 176 -11.80 12.86 -8.75
N ALA A 177 -11.58 12.80 -7.43
CA ALA A 177 -12.26 11.90 -6.52
C ALA A 177 -13.80 11.99 -6.56
N LEU A 178 -14.36 13.19 -6.77
CA LEU A 178 -15.81 13.39 -6.91
C LEU A 178 -16.42 12.76 -8.17
N THR A 179 -15.59 12.43 -9.16
CA THR A 179 -16.03 11.83 -10.42
C THR A 179 -16.06 10.30 -10.38
N ARG A 180 -15.74 9.69 -9.22
CA ARG A 180 -15.65 8.25 -9.06
C ARG A 180 -16.81 7.66 -8.27
N PRO A 181 -17.26 6.45 -8.63
CA PRO A 181 -18.18 5.70 -7.80
C PRO A 181 -17.51 5.30 -6.49
N GLN A 182 -18.29 5.19 -5.40
CA GLN A 182 -17.82 4.69 -4.11
C GLN A 182 -16.61 5.46 -3.52
N THR A 183 -16.51 6.76 -3.77
CA THR A 183 -15.41 7.60 -3.24
C THR A 183 -15.97 8.75 -2.39
N VAL A 184 -15.35 9.00 -1.24
CA VAL A 184 -15.46 10.25 -0.47
C VAL A 184 -14.27 11.12 -0.81
N ALA A 185 -14.54 12.31 -1.34
CA ALA A 185 -13.49 13.24 -1.77
C ALA A 185 -13.08 14.21 -0.66
N MET A 186 -11.77 14.48 -0.58
CA MET A 186 -11.21 15.60 0.15
C MET A 186 -10.93 16.75 -0.83
N LEU A 187 -11.30 17.98 -0.45
CA LEU A 187 -11.14 19.15 -1.31
C LEU A 187 -9.76 19.79 -1.12
N ASN A 188 -9.09 20.07 -2.23
CA ASN A 188 -7.76 20.68 -2.25
C ASN A 188 -7.87 22.19 -2.45
N THR A 189 -7.79 22.96 -1.36
CA THR A 189 -8.01 24.41 -1.39
C THR A 189 -6.73 25.25 -1.26
N HIS A 190 -5.57 24.62 -1.11
CA HIS A 190 -4.26 25.27 -1.00
C HIS A 190 -3.31 24.77 -2.10
N PRO A 191 -2.36 25.56 -2.63
CA PRO A 191 -1.42 25.09 -3.67
C PRO A 191 -0.67 23.80 -3.29
N LEU A 192 -0.26 23.66 -2.02
CA LEU A 192 0.33 22.40 -1.51
C LEU A 192 -0.63 21.21 -1.62
N HIS A 193 -1.89 21.39 -1.19
CA HIS A 193 -2.91 20.34 -1.31
C HIS A 193 -3.22 20.03 -2.77
N ALA A 194 -3.24 21.04 -3.64
CA ALA A 194 -3.49 20.86 -5.06
C ALA A 194 -2.39 20.01 -5.70
N ARG A 195 -1.11 20.29 -5.40
CA ARG A 195 0.02 19.49 -5.90
C ARG A 195 0.02 18.08 -5.32
N ALA A 196 -0.19 17.92 -4.01
CA ALA A 196 -0.26 16.61 -3.37
C ALA A 196 -1.44 15.78 -3.90
N GLY A 197 -2.60 16.39 -4.12
CA GLY A 197 -3.76 15.76 -4.74
C GLY A 197 -3.47 15.33 -6.19
N GLN A 198 -2.78 16.14 -6.98
CA GLN A 198 -2.35 15.76 -8.33
C GLN A 198 -1.37 14.58 -8.32
N LEU A 199 -0.41 14.56 -7.39
CA LEU A 199 0.48 13.41 -7.20
C LEU A 199 -0.33 12.14 -6.86
N ASN A 200 -1.34 12.24 -5.99
CA ASN A 200 -2.24 11.13 -5.71
C ASN A 200 -3.06 10.67 -6.93
N LEU A 201 -3.52 11.60 -7.77
CA LEU A 201 -4.20 11.26 -9.03
C LEU A 201 -3.29 10.45 -9.95
N ILE A 202 -2.08 10.97 -10.21
CA ILE A 202 -1.11 10.34 -11.10
C ILE A 202 -0.70 8.97 -10.55
N ALA A 203 -0.45 8.87 -9.25
CA ALA A 203 -0.15 7.59 -8.61
C ALA A 203 -1.26 6.56 -8.78
N ARG A 204 -2.53 7.00 -8.75
CA ARG A 204 -3.69 6.14 -8.98
C ARG A 204 -3.76 5.68 -10.43
N TRP A 205 -3.52 6.56 -11.40
CA TRP A 205 -3.43 6.19 -12.82
C TRP A 205 -2.33 5.16 -13.06
N ILE A 206 -1.12 5.40 -12.56
CA ILE A 206 0.02 4.47 -12.67
C ILE A 206 -0.32 3.09 -12.11
N ARG A 207 -0.96 3.01 -10.93
CA ARG A 207 -1.37 1.71 -10.36
C ARG A 207 -2.39 0.98 -11.24
N ARG A 208 -3.36 1.69 -11.79
CA ARG A 208 -4.36 1.12 -12.71
C ARG A 208 -3.71 0.67 -14.00
N GLU A 209 -2.88 1.50 -14.62
CA GLU A 209 -2.15 1.18 -15.85
C GLU A 209 -1.23 -0.03 -15.70
N ARG A 210 -0.58 -0.22 -14.54
CA ARG A 210 0.17 -1.45 -14.23
C ARG A 210 -0.72 -2.69 -14.21
N GLY A 211 -1.83 -2.64 -13.47
CA GLY A 211 -2.78 -3.75 -13.38
C GLY A 211 -3.36 -4.13 -14.75
N GLU A 212 -3.69 -3.14 -15.57
CA GLU A 212 -4.19 -3.40 -16.93
C GLU A 212 -3.09 -3.89 -17.87
N THR A 213 -1.83 -3.45 -17.70
CA THR A 213 -0.70 -3.98 -18.48
C THR A 213 -0.52 -5.49 -18.25
N GLU A 214 -0.69 -5.93 -17.01
CA GLU A 214 -0.66 -7.36 -16.66
C GLU A 214 -1.86 -8.10 -17.26
N ARG A 215 -3.07 -7.55 -17.11
CA ARG A 215 -4.32 -8.14 -17.65
C ARG A 215 -4.24 -8.38 -19.16
N PHE A 216 -3.74 -7.40 -19.91
CA PHE A 216 -3.65 -7.45 -21.37
C PHE A 216 -2.29 -7.94 -21.89
N GLY A 217 -1.47 -8.57 -21.04
CA GLY A 217 -0.08 -8.94 -21.33
C GLY A 217 0.16 -9.76 -22.61
N ALA A 218 -0.86 -10.49 -23.08
CA ALA A 218 -0.79 -11.27 -24.32
C ALA A 218 -0.87 -10.42 -25.61
N PHE A 219 -1.31 -9.17 -25.52
CA PHE A 219 -1.59 -8.29 -26.67
C PHE A 219 -0.56 -7.15 -26.73
N LEU A 220 0.57 -7.38 -27.40
CA LEU A 220 1.73 -6.47 -27.40
C LEU A 220 1.37 -5.02 -27.74
N ARG A 221 0.50 -4.77 -28.72
CA ARG A 221 0.13 -3.41 -29.14
C ARG A 221 -0.69 -2.68 -28.08
N VAL A 222 -1.56 -3.40 -27.38
CA VAL A 222 -2.30 -2.90 -26.21
C VAL A 222 -1.36 -2.64 -25.04
N VAL A 223 -0.44 -3.56 -24.78
CA VAL A 223 0.60 -3.40 -23.76
C VAL A 223 1.46 -2.17 -24.04
N ARG A 224 1.81 -1.89 -25.31
CA ARG A 224 2.54 -0.66 -25.68
C ARG A 224 1.75 0.61 -25.38
N ILE A 225 0.44 0.62 -25.62
CA ILE A 225 -0.45 1.75 -25.27
C ILE A 225 -0.41 2.02 -23.76
N LEU A 226 -0.65 0.98 -22.96
CA LEU A 226 -0.69 1.08 -21.50
C LEU A 226 0.67 1.48 -20.93
N ARG A 227 1.76 0.95 -21.48
CA ARG A 227 3.13 1.33 -21.15
C ARG A 227 3.47 2.77 -21.55
N ALA A 228 2.96 3.26 -22.66
CA ALA A 228 3.18 4.64 -23.11
C ALA A 228 2.50 5.62 -22.14
N ARG A 229 1.29 5.28 -21.69
CA ARG A 229 0.61 6.00 -20.62
C ARG A 229 1.38 5.95 -19.30
N LEU A 230 1.81 4.76 -18.89
CA LEU A 230 2.61 4.55 -17.68
C LEU A 230 3.88 5.42 -17.68
N LEU A 231 4.66 5.40 -18.76
CA LEU A 231 5.88 6.21 -18.87
C LEU A 231 5.56 7.72 -18.81
N THR A 232 4.50 8.16 -19.47
CA THR A 232 4.05 9.56 -19.45
C THR A 232 3.67 10.01 -18.04
N ASP A 233 2.93 9.17 -17.32
CA ASP A 233 2.45 9.47 -15.98
C ASP A 233 3.59 9.39 -14.95
N VAL A 234 4.55 8.46 -15.08
CA VAL A 234 5.75 8.40 -14.21
C VAL A 234 6.60 9.66 -14.35
N VAL A 235 6.85 10.14 -15.58
CA VAL A 235 7.59 11.40 -15.79
C VAL A 235 6.79 12.59 -15.25
N SER A 236 5.46 12.60 -15.43
CA SER A 236 4.60 13.66 -14.89
C SER A 236 4.58 13.67 -13.36
N PHE A 237 4.60 12.49 -12.72
CA PHE A 237 4.71 12.35 -11.27
C PHE A 237 6.01 12.96 -10.77
N ALA A 238 7.13 12.65 -11.44
CA ALA A 238 8.44 13.15 -11.07
C ALA A 238 8.53 14.68 -11.20
N ASP A 239 8.03 15.24 -12.31
CA ASP A 239 7.99 16.69 -12.54
C ASP A 239 7.01 17.42 -11.59
N CYS A 240 5.97 16.74 -11.08
CA CYS A 240 5.11 17.26 -10.01
C CYS A 240 5.74 17.15 -8.62
N LEU A 241 6.64 16.18 -8.40
CA LEU A 241 7.25 15.95 -7.10
C LEU A 241 8.43 16.90 -6.85
N VAL A 242 9.29 17.05 -7.86
CA VAL A 242 10.50 17.88 -7.81
C VAL A 242 10.49 18.89 -8.93
N THR A 243 10.67 20.18 -8.63
CA THR A 243 10.72 21.24 -9.64
C THR A 243 11.82 20.94 -10.65
N ARG A 244 11.44 20.93 -11.92
CA ARG A 244 12.37 20.77 -13.03
C ARG A 244 13.25 22.02 -13.20
N PRO A 245 14.57 21.89 -13.40
CA PRO A 245 15.47 23.02 -13.61
C PRO A 245 15.38 23.55 -15.06
N VAL A 246 14.27 24.23 -15.37
CA VAL A 246 14.00 24.87 -16.67
C VAL A 246 13.72 26.35 -16.45
N ALA A 247 13.88 27.17 -17.50
CA ALA A 247 13.52 28.58 -17.44
C ALA A 247 12.04 28.75 -17.05
N ALA A 248 11.73 29.75 -16.22
CA ALA A 248 10.36 30.00 -15.74
C ALA A 248 9.35 30.30 -16.87
N THR A 249 9.84 30.69 -18.05
CA THR A 249 9.03 30.94 -19.26
C THR A 249 8.80 29.70 -20.10
N ALA A 250 9.44 28.58 -19.77
CA ALA A 250 9.30 27.36 -20.54
C ALA A 250 7.90 26.76 -20.32
N PRO A 251 7.22 26.25 -21.37
CA PRO A 251 5.88 25.65 -21.24
C PRO A 251 5.78 24.51 -20.22
N GLN A 252 6.90 23.86 -19.95
CA GLN A 252 7.06 22.77 -18.98
C GLN A 252 7.36 23.24 -17.55
N TYR A 253 7.59 24.54 -17.31
CA TYR A 253 7.89 25.04 -15.96
C TYR A 253 6.66 24.93 -15.07
N MET A 254 6.88 24.34 -13.90
CA MET A 254 5.86 24.12 -12.89
C MET A 254 6.56 23.87 -11.56
N LYS A 255 6.09 24.49 -10.48
CA LYS A 255 6.62 24.23 -9.15
C LYS A 255 6.20 22.84 -8.69
N GLY A 256 7.20 22.00 -8.45
CA GLY A 256 7.02 20.70 -7.81
C GLY A 256 6.67 20.87 -6.33
N LEU A 257 6.33 19.76 -5.68
CA LEU A 257 6.01 19.77 -4.26
C LEU A 257 7.20 20.22 -3.39
N ASP A 258 8.43 19.91 -3.79
CA ASP A 258 9.65 20.30 -3.07
C ASP A 258 9.81 21.83 -2.95
N GLU A 259 9.57 22.57 -4.03
CA GLU A 259 9.67 24.03 -4.05
C GLU A 259 8.48 24.67 -3.35
N LEU A 260 7.27 24.16 -3.56
CA LEU A 260 6.10 24.67 -2.85
C LEU A 260 6.25 24.52 -1.33
N LEU A 261 6.79 23.40 -0.86
CA LEU A 261 7.06 23.17 0.57
C LEU A 261 8.16 24.12 1.10
N ARG A 262 9.18 24.38 0.29
CA ARG A 262 10.25 25.33 0.65
C ARG A 262 9.71 26.77 0.74
N ASP A 263 8.90 27.18 -0.22
CA ASP A 263 8.26 28.51 -0.26
C ASP A 263 7.31 28.72 0.92
N ASP A 264 6.63 27.66 1.38
CA ASP A 264 5.73 27.66 2.55
C ASP A 264 6.49 27.56 3.90
N GLY A 265 7.83 27.51 3.89
CA GLY A 265 8.67 27.45 5.09
C GLY A 265 8.78 26.06 5.74
N HIS A 266 8.37 25.01 5.02
CA HIS A 266 8.32 23.62 5.50
C HIS A 266 9.08 22.66 4.57
N PRO A 267 10.40 22.85 4.33
CA PRO A 267 11.17 21.98 3.46
C PRO A 267 11.14 20.52 3.94
N SER A 268 10.97 19.58 3.01
CA SER A 268 10.92 18.15 3.33
C SER A 268 12.31 17.50 3.31
N ALA A 269 12.65 16.80 4.38
CA ALA A 269 13.88 16.02 4.47
C ALA A 269 13.82 14.80 3.54
N ALA A 270 12.67 14.16 3.39
CA ALA A 270 12.45 13.07 2.46
C ALA A 270 12.72 13.47 0.99
N LEU A 271 12.24 14.64 0.55
CA LEU A 271 12.49 15.12 -0.82
C LEU A 271 13.95 15.53 -1.02
N ALA A 272 14.58 16.15 -0.02
CA ALA A 272 16.01 16.41 -0.06
C ALA A 272 16.83 15.10 -0.17
N SER A 273 16.47 14.09 0.62
CA SER A 273 17.09 12.75 0.57
C SER A 273 16.89 12.09 -0.80
N LEU A 274 15.70 12.17 -1.39
CA LEU A 274 15.46 11.69 -2.75
C LEU A 274 16.46 12.31 -3.75
N THR A 275 16.62 13.64 -3.75
CA THR A 275 17.51 14.31 -4.71
C THR A 275 19.01 14.08 -4.46
N THR A 276 19.39 13.55 -3.30
CA THR A 276 20.80 13.38 -2.89
C THR A 276 21.25 11.92 -2.87
N ALA A 277 20.38 11.00 -2.44
CA ALA A 277 20.66 9.58 -2.33
C ALA A 277 20.22 8.80 -3.58
N PHE A 278 19.24 9.30 -4.33
CA PHE A 278 18.78 8.72 -5.59
C PHE A 278 19.26 9.58 -6.76
N ARG A 279 19.73 8.95 -7.84
CA ARG A 279 20.20 9.59 -9.06
C ARG A 279 19.03 10.09 -9.91
N PHE A 280 18.25 10.99 -9.31
CA PHE A 280 16.95 11.44 -9.80
C PHE A 280 17.03 12.01 -11.23
N SER A 281 18.02 12.88 -11.48
CA SER A 281 18.21 13.49 -12.80
C SER A 281 18.59 12.45 -13.84
N GLU A 282 19.54 11.56 -13.54
CA GLU A 282 20.02 10.52 -14.45
C GLU A 282 18.94 9.48 -14.78
N VAL A 283 18.08 9.16 -13.82
CA VAL A 283 16.91 8.32 -14.06
C VAL A 283 15.95 9.01 -15.03
N LEU A 284 15.61 10.28 -14.81
CA LEU A 284 14.68 10.99 -15.69
C LEU A 284 15.27 11.30 -17.07
N ASP A 285 16.58 11.51 -17.19
CA ASP A 285 17.24 11.75 -18.46
C ASP A 285 17.21 10.52 -19.37
N ARG A 286 17.06 9.31 -18.80
CA ARG A 286 16.80 8.08 -19.56
C ARG A 286 15.34 7.97 -20.01
N LEU A 287 14.38 8.43 -19.20
CA LEU A 287 12.95 8.25 -19.45
C LEU A 287 12.33 9.35 -20.34
N ARG A 288 12.72 10.62 -20.13
CA ARG A 288 12.17 11.78 -20.84
C ARG A 288 12.33 11.72 -22.36
N PRO A 289 13.46 11.26 -22.94
CA PRO A 289 13.59 11.16 -24.39
C PRO A 289 12.55 10.22 -25.00
N LEU A 290 12.40 8.99 -24.49
CA LEU A 290 11.39 8.04 -24.97
C LEU A 290 9.96 8.54 -24.73
N ARG A 291 9.73 9.20 -23.59
CA ARG A 291 8.46 9.85 -23.31
C ARG A 291 8.12 10.91 -24.35
N ASN A 292 9.10 11.72 -24.77
CA ASN A 292 8.92 12.82 -25.71
C ASN A 292 8.94 12.39 -27.18
N SER A 293 9.50 11.24 -27.53
CA SER A 293 9.58 10.77 -28.92
C SER A 293 8.56 9.68 -29.27
N PHE A 294 7.99 8.99 -28.27
CA PHE A 294 7.03 7.91 -28.51
C PHE A 294 5.81 7.90 -27.58
N ALA A 295 5.98 8.20 -26.29
CA ALA A 295 4.90 7.97 -25.31
C ALA A 295 3.84 9.08 -25.29
N ALA A 296 4.24 10.32 -24.97
CA ALA A 296 3.38 11.50 -24.93
C ALA A 296 3.27 12.23 -26.28
N HIS A 297 4.09 11.82 -27.24
CA HIS A 297 4.15 12.31 -28.61
C HIS A 297 4.68 11.20 -29.53
N LEU A 298 4.53 11.33 -30.85
CA LEU A 298 5.20 10.48 -31.84
C LEU A 298 6.14 11.31 -32.72
N GLU A 299 7.44 10.99 -32.68
CA GLU A 299 8.53 11.70 -33.39
C GLU A 299 8.15 12.08 -34.82
N THR A 300 8.28 13.37 -35.15
CA THR A 300 7.89 13.98 -36.43
C THR A 300 9.03 14.00 -37.45
N ASP A 301 10.28 13.82 -36.99
CA ASP A 301 11.43 13.70 -37.87
C ASP A 301 11.28 12.50 -38.82
N GLU A 302 11.52 12.78 -40.10
CA GLU A 302 11.53 11.82 -41.20
C GLU A 302 12.75 10.90 -41.13
N SER A 303 13.81 11.28 -40.42
CA SER A 303 15.03 10.49 -40.26
C SER A 303 14.86 9.27 -39.35
N THR A 304 13.82 9.25 -38.52
CA THR A 304 13.59 8.24 -37.48
C THR A 304 12.41 7.33 -37.85
N PRO A 305 12.66 6.08 -38.29
CA PRO A 305 11.60 5.14 -38.65
C PRO A 305 10.77 4.68 -37.45
N LEU A 306 9.51 4.31 -37.67
CA LEU A 306 8.63 3.78 -36.62
C LEU A 306 9.24 2.54 -35.95
N ALA A 307 9.85 1.64 -36.73
CA ALA A 307 10.48 0.42 -36.20
C ALA A 307 11.58 0.73 -35.16
N ALA A 308 12.35 1.80 -35.35
CA ALA A 308 13.40 2.20 -34.40
C ALA A 308 12.80 2.73 -33.09
N LEU A 309 11.70 3.49 -33.16
CA LEU A 309 10.98 3.97 -31.98
C LEU A 309 10.38 2.80 -31.19
N LEU A 310 9.72 1.86 -31.88
CA LEU A 310 9.15 0.67 -31.25
C LEU A 310 10.21 -0.20 -30.61
N GLN A 311 11.35 -0.42 -31.28
CA GLN A 311 12.46 -1.18 -30.73
C GLN A 311 13.04 -0.52 -29.47
N ALA A 312 13.25 0.80 -29.50
CA ALA A 312 13.76 1.54 -28.35
C ALA A 312 12.79 1.49 -27.16
N PHE A 313 11.48 1.57 -27.43
CA PHE A 313 10.44 1.50 -26.42
C PHE A 313 10.26 0.10 -25.83
N ASP A 314 10.31 -0.94 -26.65
CA ASP A 314 10.21 -2.34 -26.21
C ASP A 314 11.45 -2.79 -25.43
N ALA A 315 12.61 -2.20 -25.72
CA ALA A 315 13.87 -2.48 -25.02
C ALA A 315 13.96 -1.80 -23.64
N LEU A 316 13.02 -0.91 -23.29
CA LEU A 316 13.00 -0.25 -21.99
C LEU A 316 12.77 -1.28 -20.88
N ASP A 317 13.58 -1.23 -19.82
CA ASP A 317 13.39 -2.07 -18.64
C ASP A 317 12.20 -1.57 -17.81
N TRP A 318 11.03 -2.13 -18.09
CA TRP A 318 9.78 -1.79 -17.41
C TRP A 318 9.78 -2.12 -15.92
N ALA A 319 10.58 -3.08 -15.46
CA ALA A 319 10.74 -3.33 -14.02
C ALA A 319 11.48 -2.18 -13.35
N ASN A 320 12.50 -1.62 -13.99
CA ASN A 320 13.19 -0.43 -13.50
C ASN A 320 12.31 0.83 -13.56
N VAL A 321 11.50 1.01 -14.61
CA VAL A 321 10.51 2.11 -14.65
C VAL A 321 9.53 1.99 -13.47
N ALA A 322 9.07 0.78 -13.18
CA ALA A 322 8.17 0.54 -12.06
C ALA A 322 8.83 0.85 -10.71
N ALA A 323 10.04 0.34 -10.49
CA ALA A 323 10.82 0.60 -9.28
C ALA A 323 11.13 2.10 -9.09
N ALA A 324 11.47 2.81 -10.16
CA ALA A 324 11.70 4.26 -10.10
C ALA A 324 10.46 5.00 -9.57
N PHE A 325 9.27 4.68 -10.08
CA PHE A 325 8.03 5.25 -9.54
C PHE A 325 7.80 4.88 -8.08
N ASP A 326 8.04 3.64 -7.67
CA ASP A 326 7.83 3.23 -6.27
C ASP A 326 8.72 4.04 -5.32
N THR A 327 9.96 4.33 -5.73
CA THR A 327 10.88 5.23 -5.02
C THR A 327 10.34 6.66 -4.93
N LEU A 328 9.87 7.22 -6.05
CA LEU A 328 9.27 8.56 -6.09
C LEU A 328 8.02 8.64 -5.21
N PHE A 329 7.14 7.65 -5.28
CA PHE A 329 5.88 7.62 -4.57
C PHE A 329 6.07 7.51 -3.05
N ALA A 330 7.05 6.75 -2.59
CA ALA A 330 7.34 6.71 -1.16
C ALA A 330 8.00 7.98 -0.65
N ALA A 331 8.89 8.63 -1.42
CA ALA A 331 9.42 9.94 -1.05
C ALA A 331 8.28 10.97 -0.87
N PHE A 332 7.29 10.93 -1.77
CA PHE A 332 6.06 11.71 -1.62
C PHE A 332 5.27 11.37 -0.35
N ARG A 333 5.07 10.09 -0.03
CA ARG A 333 4.39 9.70 1.23
C ARG A 333 5.17 10.15 2.46
N SER A 334 6.49 10.02 2.48
CA SER A 334 7.32 10.49 3.59
C SER A 334 7.22 12.01 3.76
N ALA A 335 7.27 12.78 2.66
CA ALA A 335 7.03 14.22 2.69
C ALA A 335 5.64 14.58 3.26
N CYS A 336 4.60 13.82 2.91
CA CYS A 336 3.26 14.00 3.49
C CYS A 336 3.22 13.67 5.00
N GLY A 337 4.04 12.74 5.47
CA GLY A 337 4.14 12.40 6.89
C GLY A 337 4.85 13.46 7.74
N GLU A 338 5.85 14.13 7.15
CA GLU A 338 6.64 15.20 7.76
C GLU A 338 5.82 16.48 7.98
N SER A 339 4.93 16.83 7.05
CA SER A 339 4.09 18.04 7.13
C SER A 339 2.70 17.75 7.68
N LEU A 340 2.31 18.40 8.78
CA LEU A 340 0.97 18.26 9.36
C LEU A 340 -0.15 18.59 8.35
N VAL A 341 0.09 19.59 7.49
CA VAL A 341 -0.85 20.05 6.46
C VAL A 341 -1.07 18.99 5.39
N LEU A 342 -0.06 18.17 5.08
CA LEU A 342 -0.14 17.14 4.05
C LEU A 342 -0.52 15.74 4.56
N ARG A 343 -0.54 15.51 5.88
CA ARG A 343 -0.81 14.17 6.46
C ARG A 343 -2.12 13.55 6.01
N THR A 344 -3.12 14.36 5.72
CA THR A 344 -4.42 13.91 5.20
C THR A 344 -4.28 13.19 3.86
N HIS A 345 -3.30 13.54 3.02
CA HIS A 345 -3.06 12.87 1.73
C HIS A 345 -2.54 11.43 1.88
N LEU A 346 -2.14 11.01 3.10
CA LEU A 346 -1.75 9.63 3.38
C LEU A 346 -2.92 8.64 3.45
N VAL A 347 -4.15 9.14 3.62
CA VAL A 347 -5.37 8.33 3.66
C VAL A 347 -5.91 7.98 2.27
N GLU A 348 -5.23 8.41 1.21
CA GLU A 348 -5.57 8.11 -0.19
C GLU A 348 -5.82 6.61 -0.41
N GLY A 349 -7.00 6.26 -0.90
CA GLY A 349 -7.41 4.90 -1.22
C GLY A 349 -7.81 4.04 -0.01
N GLN A 350 -7.84 4.60 1.21
CA GLN A 350 -8.29 3.86 2.39
C GLN A 350 -9.80 3.62 2.36
N THR A 351 -10.23 2.41 2.70
CA THR A 351 -11.65 2.07 2.80
C THR A 351 -12.28 2.65 4.06
N LEU A 352 -13.37 3.40 3.89
CA LEU A 352 -14.26 3.84 4.95
C LEU A 352 -15.27 2.76 5.32
N THR A 353 -15.46 2.58 6.62
CA THR A 353 -16.48 1.70 7.18
C THR A 353 -17.69 2.49 7.68
N GLY A 354 -18.90 1.92 7.59
CA GLY A 354 -20.12 2.56 8.09
C GLY A 354 -20.65 3.70 7.21
N VAL A 355 -20.05 3.91 6.04
CA VAL A 355 -20.45 4.92 5.06
C VAL A 355 -20.99 4.23 3.82
N ILE A 356 -22.09 4.73 3.28
CA ILE A 356 -22.59 4.36 1.96
C ILE A 356 -22.43 5.59 1.07
N ALA A 357 -21.50 5.52 0.12
CA ALA A 357 -21.36 6.56 -0.88
C ALA A 357 -22.55 6.47 -1.83
N ARG A 358 -23.26 7.58 -1.98
CA ARG A 358 -24.23 7.72 -3.06
C ARG A 358 -23.48 7.92 -4.38
N PRO A 359 -24.03 7.44 -5.50
CA PRO A 359 -23.51 7.78 -6.82
C PRO A 359 -23.40 9.31 -6.94
N PRO A 360 -22.34 9.85 -7.58
CA PRO A 360 -22.24 11.28 -7.84
C PRO A 360 -23.48 11.74 -8.62
N ARG A 361 -24.17 12.79 -8.16
CA ARG A 361 -25.41 13.28 -8.80
C ARG A 361 -25.16 13.92 -10.18
N ASP A 362 -23.96 14.47 -10.40
CA ASP A 362 -23.63 15.33 -11.54
C ASP A 362 -22.54 14.74 -12.46
N LEU A 363 -22.21 13.45 -12.32
CA LEU A 363 -21.25 12.82 -13.22
C LEU A 363 -21.92 12.48 -14.56
N ALA A 364 -21.48 13.15 -15.63
CA ALA A 364 -21.88 12.77 -16.98
C ALA A 364 -21.39 11.33 -17.28
N PRO A 365 -22.26 10.45 -17.82
CA PRO A 365 -21.83 9.12 -18.21
C PRO A 365 -20.73 9.22 -19.28
N TYR A 366 -19.72 8.35 -19.21
CA TYR A 366 -18.68 8.29 -20.25
C TYR A 366 -19.24 7.79 -21.59
N ASP A 367 -20.18 6.84 -21.51
CA ASP A 367 -21.03 6.41 -22.62
C ASP A 367 -22.48 6.85 -22.33
N PRO A 368 -23.01 7.88 -23.03
CA PRO A 368 -24.38 8.33 -22.86
C PRO A 368 -25.44 7.24 -23.09
N ALA A 369 -25.11 6.15 -23.78
CA ALA A 369 -25.99 5.01 -24.00
C ALA A 369 -25.91 3.94 -22.90
N ALA A 370 -24.95 4.02 -21.97
CA ALA A 370 -24.78 3.04 -20.91
C ALA A 370 -25.86 3.16 -19.83
N PRO A 371 -26.35 2.04 -19.25
CA PRO A 371 -27.30 2.07 -18.15
C PRO A 371 -26.67 2.72 -16.91
N PRO A 372 -27.46 3.39 -16.06
CA PRO A 372 -26.96 3.97 -14.83
C PRO A 372 -26.39 2.88 -13.92
N PRO A 373 -25.33 3.17 -13.14
CA PRO A 373 -24.72 2.19 -12.25
C PRO A 373 -25.75 1.66 -11.23
N PRO A 374 -25.69 0.37 -10.87
CA PRO A 374 -26.62 -0.22 -9.91
C PRO A 374 -26.51 0.48 -8.55
N THR A 375 -27.65 0.63 -7.87
CA THR A 375 -27.68 1.25 -6.54
C THR A 375 -26.99 0.33 -5.52
N PRO A 376 -26.07 0.84 -4.68
CA PRO A 376 -25.44 0.04 -3.63
C PRO A 376 -26.49 -0.60 -2.71
N GLN A 377 -26.42 -1.91 -2.50
CA GLN A 377 -27.33 -2.61 -1.57
C GLN A 377 -26.90 -2.37 -0.11
N LEU A 378 -27.88 -2.07 0.75
CA LEU A 378 -27.66 -1.96 2.19
C LEU A 378 -27.42 -3.35 2.80
N PRO A 379 -26.50 -3.50 3.79
CA PRO A 379 -26.42 -4.73 4.58
C PRO A 379 -27.76 -5.02 5.26
N ALA A 380 -28.09 -6.30 5.45
CA ALA A 380 -29.29 -6.69 6.18
C ALA A 380 -29.26 -6.10 7.61
N PRO A 381 -30.42 -5.63 8.14
CA PRO A 381 -30.52 -5.14 9.52
C PRO A 381 -30.03 -6.18 10.53
N LEU A 382 -29.45 -5.74 11.65
CA LEU A 382 -28.83 -6.63 12.65
C LEU A 382 -29.78 -7.73 13.17
N GLY A 383 -31.05 -7.39 13.42
CA GLY A 383 -32.07 -8.34 13.90
C GLY A 383 -32.56 -9.36 12.87
N ALA A 384 -32.12 -9.28 11.61
CA ALA A 384 -32.45 -10.26 10.56
C ALA A 384 -31.34 -11.30 10.33
N ARG A 385 -30.20 -11.18 11.05
CA ARG A 385 -29.04 -12.07 10.88
C ARG A 385 -29.24 -13.38 11.64
N THR A 386 -28.94 -14.50 11.01
CA THR A 386 -29.10 -15.86 11.54
C THR A 386 -27.78 -16.44 12.06
N ALA A 387 -27.84 -17.55 12.81
CA ALA A 387 -26.64 -18.29 13.22
C ALA A 387 -25.79 -18.75 12.01
N ASP A 388 -26.44 -19.08 10.89
CA ASP A 388 -25.74 -19.48 9.66
C ASP A 388 -25.02 -18.32 8.99
N ASP A 389 -25.55 -17.09 9.10
CA ASP A 389 -24.83 -15.89 8.63
C ASP A 389 -23.53 -15.71 9.41
N TYR A 390 -23.57 -15.89 10.73
CA TYR A 390 -22.37 -15.80 11.57
C TYR A 390 -21.39 -16.93 11.31
N ARG A 391 -21.85 -18.16 11.07
CA ARG A 391 -20.97 -19.29 10.66
C ARG A 391 -20.26 -18.97 9.34
N ARG A 392 -20.99 -18.50 8.33
CA ARG A 392 -20.39 -18.06 7.05
C ARG A 392 -19.37 -16.95 7.23
N ALA A 393 -19.64 -15.99 8.12
CA ALA A 393 -18.68 -14.93 8.42
C ALA A 393 -17.42 -15.49 9.10
N VAL A 394 -17.57 -16.42 10.05
CA VAL A 394 -16.43 -17.09 10.68
C VAL A 394 -15.62 -17.89 9.65
N ASP A 395 -16.26 -18.60 8.73
CA ASP A 395 -15.56 -19.32 7.66
C ASP A 395 -14.76 -18.35 6.78
N ARG A 396 -15.37 -17.23 6.36
CA ARG A 396 -14.66 -16.16 5.62
C ARG A 396 -13.50 -15.57 6.41
N TRP A 397 -13.60 -15.48 7.74
CA TRP A 397 -12.51 -15.02 8.60
C TRP A 397 -11.35 -16.02 8.66
N LEU A 398 -11.65 -17.33 8.72
CA LEU A 398 -10.65 -18.38 8.86
C LEU A 398 -9.97 -18.73 7.53
N SER A 399 -10.68 -18.64 6.40
CA SER A 399 -10.19 -19.10 5.10
C SER A 399 -10.15 -18.02 4.01
N GLY A 400 -10.63 -16.81 4.26
CA GLY A 400 -10.66 -15.73 3.28
C GLY A 400 -9.31 -15.00 3.13
N GLY A 401 -9.13 -14.31 1.99
CA GLY A 401 -8.04 -13.33 1.83
C GLY A 401 -8.28 -12.07 2.67
N ASP A 402 -7.29 -11.18 2.75
CA ASP A 402 -7.30 -10.02 3.67
C ASP A 402 -8.57 -9.16 3.59
N ALA A 403 -9.06 -8.87 2.38
CA ALA A 403 -10.30 -8.11 2.20
C ALA A 403 -11.54 -8.84 2.76
N MET A 404 -11.65 -10.15 2.50
CA MET A 404 -12.75 -10.97 3.03
C MET A 404 -12.68 -11.12 4.54
N ARG A 405 -11.47 -11.26 5.10
CA ARG A 405 -11.26 -11.31 6.55
C ARG A 405 -11.67 -10.01 7.22
N ALA A 406 -11.31 -8.86 6.64
CA ALA A 406 -11.71 -7.55 7.16
C ALA A 406 -13.24 -7.37 7.11
N GLU A 407 -13.89 -7.78 6.03
CA GLU A 407 -15.35 -7.75 5.92
C GLU A 407 -16.02 -8.66 6.97
N ALA A 408 -15.52 -9.88 7.11
CA ALA A 408 -16.01 -10.86 8.08
C ALA A 408 -15.84 -10.39 9.53
N ALA A 409 -14.66 -9.87 9.89
CA ALA A 409 -14.38 -9.33 11.21
C ALA A 409 -15.34 -8.19 11.56
N ARG A 410 -15.64 -7.30 10.61
CA ARG A 410 -16.63 -6.23 10.77
C ARG A 410 -18.04 -6.78 10.97
N PHE A 411 -18.46 -7.74 10.13
CA PHE A 411 -19.78 -8.37 10.24
C PHE A 411 -19.99 -9.02 11.62
N LEU A 412 -18.95 -9.68 12.14
CA LEU A 412 -18.96 -10.31 13.46
C LEU A 412 -18.94 -9.28 14.59
N ALA A 413 -18.15 -8.20 14.48
CA ALA A 413 -18.12 -7.12 15.46
C ALA A 413 -19.50 -6.44 15.62
N ASP A 414 -20.21 -6.19 14.51
CA ASP A 414 -21.58 -5.68 14.58
C ASP A 414 -22.51 -6.66 15.32
N GLY A 415 -22.35 -7.97 15.05
CA GLY A 415 -23.11 -9.03 15.72
C GLY A 415 -22.81 -9.16 17.21
N PHE A 416 -21.58 -8.85 17.64
CA PHE A 416 -21.22 -8.77 19.05
C PHE A 416 -21.84 -7.54 19.74
N GLY A 417 -22.08 -6.48 18.97
CA GLY A 417 -22.71 -5.25 19.45
C GLY A 417 -24.23 -5.30 19.59
N ALA A 418 -24.89 -6.34 19.05
CA ALA A 418 -26.34 -6.46 19.11
C ALA A 418 -26.89 -6.43 20.55
N GLU A 419 -28.11 -5.92 20.70
CA GLU A 419 -28.81 -5.84 22.00
C GLU A 419 -29.57 -7.13 22.35
N GLU A 420 -29.76 -8.02 21.38
CA GLU A 420 -30.42 -9.31 21.54
C GLU A 420 -29.44 -10.36 22.09
N GLY A 421 -29.88 -11.14 23.09
CA GLY A 421 -29.10 -12.23 23.67
C GLY A 421 -29.33 -12.46 25.17
N GLU A 422 -28.61 -13.45 25.70
CA GLU A 422 -28.61 -13.80 27.12
C GLU A 422 -28.01 -12.64 27.94
N ALA A 423 -28.73 -12.17 28.97
CA ALA A 423 -28.21 -11.12 29.84
C ALA A 423 -27.16 -11.67 30.81
N PHE A 424 -26.06 -10.94 31.01
CA PHE A 424 -25.11 -11.20 32.09
C PHE A 424 -24.64 -9.90 32.71
N THR A 425 -24.20 -9.96 33.97
CA THR A 425 -23.73 -8.79 34.72
C THR A 425 -22.28 -8.98 35.14
N LEU A 426 -21.45 -7.95 34.90
CA LEU A 426 -20.10 -7.89 35.42
C LEU A 426 -20.05 -7.02 36.67
N ILE A 427 -19.31 -7.52 37.66
CA ILE A 427 -19.10 -6.83 38.94
C ILE A 427 -17.69 -6.28 38.94
N HIS A 428 -17.60 -4.95 39.02
CA HIS A 428 -16.36 -4.20 39.10
C HIS A 428 -16.07 -3.82 40.55
N ASP A 429 -14.90 -4.19 41.06
CA ASP A 429 -14.44 -3.78 42.39
C ASP A 429 -13.60 -2.49 42.30
N LEU A 430 -14.08 -1.45 42.96
CA LEU A 430 -13.46 -0.12 42.96
C LEU A 430 -12.77 0.20 44.30
N GLY A 431 -12.48 -0.80 45.14
CA GLY A 431 -11.75 -0.66 46.41
C GLY A 431 -12.55 -0.06 47.56
N GLY A 432 -13.64 0.66 47.27
CA GLY A 432 -14.58 1.20 48.27
C GLY A 432 -16.06 0.94 47.95
N GLY A 433 -16.35 0.16 46.90
CA GLY A 433 -17.70 -0.15 46.45
C GLY A 433 -17.69 -1.00 45.17
N GLN A 434 -18.87 -1.49 44.76
CA GLN A 434 -19.05 -2.32 43.58
C GLN A 434 -19.87 -1.58 42.51
N ARG A 435 -19.47 -1.70 41.23
CA ARG A 435 -20.28 -1.28 40.07
C ARG A 435 -20.76 -2.52 39.32
N PHE A 436 -22.00 -2.48 38.85
CA PHE A 436 -22.64 -3.57 38.11
C PHE A 436 -22.90 -3.12 36.66
N ASP A 437 -22.23 -3.76 35.71
CA ASP A 437 -22.37 -3.46 34.29
C ASP A 437 -23.16 -4.58 33.61
N ALA A 438 -24.28 -4.22 32.96
CA ALA A 438 -25.15 -5.16 32.26
C ALA A 438 -24.71 -5.33 30.81
N HIS A 439 -24.58 -6.59 30.37
CA HIS A 439 -24.15 -6.96 29.04
C HIS A 439 -25.05 -8.05 28.43
N ARG A 440 -24.87 -8.29 27.13
CA ARG A 440 -25.60 -9.29 26.34
C ARG A 440 -24.63 -10.25 25.69
N PHE A 441 -24.87 -11.55 25.86
CA PHE A 441 -24.21 -12.62 25.15
C PHE A 441 -25.06 -12.98 23.93
N THR A 442 -24.65 -12.46 22.77
CA THR A 442 -25.43 -12.48 21.52
C THR A 442 -25.28 -13.81 20.76
N PRO A 443 -26.13 -14.11 19.76
CA PRO A 443 -26.00 -15.32 18.93
C PRO A 443 -24.64 -15.44 18.23
N ALA A 444 -24.03 -14.33 17.82
CA ALA A 444 -22.68 -14.31 17.25
C ALA A 444 -21.63 -14.85 18.23
N HIS A 445 -21.71 -14.47 19.52
CA HIS A 445 -20.84 -15.00 20.56
C HIS A 445 -21.07 -16.51 20.78
N GLY A 446 -22.33 -16.95 20.73
CA GLY A 446 -22.71 -18.36 20.82
C GLY A 446 -22.09 -19.20 19.71
N VAL A 447 -22.18 -18.74 18.46
CA VAL A 447 -21.57 -19.43 17.30
C VAL A 447 -20.05 -19.56 17.47
N VAL A 448 -19.37 -18.48 17.89
CA VAL A 448 -17.91 -18.54 18.12
C VAL A 448 -17.56 -19.50 19.26
N LEU A 449 -18.28 -19.44 20.38
CA LEU A 449 -18.08 -20.33 21.52
C LEU A 449 -18.28 -21.81 21.14
N ASP A 450 -19.33 -22.11 20.39
CA ASP A 450 -19.64 -23.47 19.96
C ASP A 450 -18.55 -24.00 19.02
N LEU A 451 -18.10 -23.19 18.05
CA LEU A 451 -16.99 -23.56 17.18
C LEU A 451 -15.70 -23.79 17.97
N MET A 452 -15.38 -22.95 18.96
CA MET A 452 -14.21 -23.18 19.82
C MET A 452 -14.27 -24.52 20.55
N LYS A 453 -15.45 -24.97 20.97
CA LYS A 453 -15.65 -26.26 21.67
C LYS A 453 -15.54 -27.47 20.74
N THR A 454 -15.96 -27.35 19.49
CA THR A 454 -16.09 -28.50 18.57
C THR A 454 -14.94 -28.64 17.57
N GLN A 455 -14.18 -27.57 17.32
CA GLN A 455 -13.17 -27.53 16.25
C GLN A 455 -11.75 -27.85 16.74
N ALA A 456 -10.86 -28.15 15.79
CA ALA A 456 -9.45 -28.43 16.06
C ALA A 456 -8.66 -27.17 16.48
N GLN A 457 -7.51 -27.38 17.12
CA GLN A 457 -6.65 -26.33 17.67
C GLN A 457 -6.35 -25.15 16.71
N PRO A 458 -6.02 -25.35 15.42
CA PRO A 458 -5.75 -24.23 14.51
C PRO A 458 -6.95 -23.28 14.35
N VAL A 459 -8.17 -23.83 14.31
CA VAL A 459 -9.40 -23.04 14.24
C VAL A 459 -9.61 -22.26 15.53
N VAL A 460 -9.38 -22.89 16.69
CA VAL A 460 -9.49 -22.23 17.99
C VAL A 460 -8.52 -21.05 18.10
N LEU A 461 -7.28 -21.20 17.61
CA LEU A 461 -6.31 -20.09 17.56
C LEU A 461 -6.80 -18.94 16.69
N GLY A 462 -7.31 -19.22 15.48
CA GLY A 462 -7.88 -18.20 14.61
C GLY A 462 -9.10 -17.48 15.20
N LEU A 463 -9.90 -18.16 16.03
CA LEU A 463 -11.03 -17.55 16.75
C LEU A 463 -10.58 -16.71 17.95
N LEU A 464 -9.49 -17.10 18.63
CA LEU A 464 -8.89 -16.27 19.69
C LEU A 464 -8.34 -14.97 19.12
N ASP A 465 -7.71 -15.01 17.95
CA ASP A 465 -7.25 -13.80 17.25
C ASP A 465 -8.43 -12.88 16.90
N LEU A 466 -9.55 -13.42 16.40
CA LEU A 466 -10.78 -12.67 16.14
C LEU A 466 -11.31 -11.97 17.41
N LEU A 467 -11.33 -12.69 18.54
CA LEU A 467 -11.79 -12.13 19.82
C LEU A 467 -10.84 -11.04 20.31
N ALA A 468 -9.53 -11.22 20.19
CA ALA A 468 -8.54 -10.21 20.55
C ALA A 468 -8.70 -8.90 19.76
N GLN A 469 -9.21 -8.93 18.53
CA GLN A 469 -9.53 -7.71 17.76
C GLN A 469 -10.62 -6.85 18.42
N GLN A 470 -11.43 -7.42 19.30
CA GLN A 470 -12.47 -6.68 20.04
C GLN A 470 -11.89 -5.83 21.19
N ARG A 471 -10.56 -5.79 21.36
CA ARG A 471 -9.86 -4.92 22.31
C ARG A 471 -10.14 -3.42 22.14
N SER A 472 -10.84 -2.96 21.11
CA SER A 472 -11.28 -1.55 20.98
C SER A 472 -12.80 -1.39 20.91
N GLY A 473 -13.54 -2.50 20.96
CA GLY A 473 -15.01 -2.53 20.91
C GLY A 473 -15.60 -3.20 22.14
N TYR A 474 -16.29 -4.31 21.95
CA TYR A 474 -17.03 -5.03 23.00
C TYR A 474 -16.15 -5.98 23.83
N ARG A 475 -15.07 -5.45 24.42
CA ARG A 475 -14.02 -6.21 25.14
C ARG A 475 -14.56 -7.22 26.13
N GLU A 476 -15.46 -6.76 27.00
CA GLU A 476 -16.00 -7.55 28.09
C GLU A 476 -16.89 -8.70 27.61
N ARG A 477 -17.61 -8.49 26.50
CA ARG A 477 -18.43 -9.53 25.86
C ARG A 477 -17.55 -10.58 25.19
N ALA A 478 -16.45 -10.16 24.55
CA ALA A 478 -15.47 -11.07 23.97
C ALA A 478 -14.70 -11.86 25.05
N ALA A 479 -14.33 -11.23 26.17
CA ALA A 479 -13.68 -11.90 27.30
C ALA A 479 -14.58 -12.99 27.90
N GLU A 480 -15.89 -12.75 27.96
CA GLU A 480 -16.88 -13.72 28.44
C GLU A 480 -16.92 -14.99 27.55
N VAL A 481 -16.74 -14.87 26.23
CA VAL A 481 -16.62 -16.05 25.34
C VAL A 481 -15.42 -16.91 25.75
N VAL A 482 -14.26 -16.28 25.97
CA VAL A 482 -13.03 -17.00 26.35
C VAL A 482 -13.20 -17.69 27.70
N LEU A 483 -13.84 -17.05 28.68
CA LEU A 483 -14.08 -17.65 29.99
C LEU A 483 -15.08 -18.79 29.94
N ARG A 484 -16.19 -18.65 29.23
CA ARG A 484 -17.16 -19.74 29.04
C ARG A 484 -16.52 -20.95 28.36
N PHE A 485 -15.60 -20.73 27.41
CA PHE A 485 -14.81 -21.80 26.81
C PHE A 485 -13.88 -22.47 27.83
N ILE A 486 -13.14 -21.68 28.61
CA ILE A 486 -12.29 -22.17 29.70
C ILE A 486 -13.10 -23.01 30.69
N GLU A 487 -14.28 -22.55 31.10
CA GLU A 487 -15.13 -23.26 32.06
C GLU A 487 -15.73 -24.55 31.49
N ALA A 488 -16.06 -24.56 30.20
CA ALA A 488 -16.64 -25.72 29.53
C ALA A 488 -15.63 -26.84 29.22
N VAL A 489 -14.33 -26.52 29.09
CA VAL A 489 -13.30 -27.49 28.69
C VAL A 489 -12.40 -27.85 29.87
N PRO A 490 -12.20 -29.14 30.21
CA PRO A 490 -11.30 -29.58 31.28
C PRO A 490 -9.88 -29.06 31.12
N ALA A 491 -9.17 -28.83 32.25
CA ALA A 491 -7.84 -28.27 32.25
C ALA A 491 -6.82 -29.10 31.44
N GLU A 492 -6.90 -30.43 31.49
CA GLU A 492 -6.00 -31.33 30.75
C GLU A 492 -6.25 -31.31 29.23
N ALA A 493 -7.45 -30.89 28.80
CA ALA A 493 -7.83 -30.80 27.39
C ALA A 493 -7.45 -29.45 26.76
N ARG A 494 -7.02 -28.45 27.54
CA ARG A 494 -6.68 -27.11 27.05
C ARG A 494 -5.26 -27.05 26.50
N ARG A 495 -5.07 -27.50 25.25
CA ARG A 495 -3.78 -27.44 24.52
C ARG A 495 -3.30 -26.02 24.19
N VAL A 496 -4.15 -24.99 24.36
CA VAL A 496 -3.89 -23.57 24.02
C VAL A 496 -3.90 -22.64 25.24
N ALA A 497 -3.55 -23.14 26.42
CA ALA A 497 -3.59 -22.36 27.67
C ALA A 497 -2.84 -21.01 27.62
N PRO A 498 -1.63 -20.89 27.02
CA PRO A 498 -0.96 -19.61 26.89
C PRO A 498 -1.77 -18.59 26.05
N GLN A 499 -2.29 -19.00 24.89
CA GLN A 499 -3.07 -18.12 24.01
C GLN A 499 -4.40 -17.69 24.62
N LEU A 500 -5.03 -18.54 25.43
CA LEU A 500 -6.21 -18.16 26.20
C LEU A 500 -5.90 -17.04 27.21
N ASN A 501 -4.79 -17.16 27.95
CA ASN A 501 -4.36 -16.14 28.90
C ASN A 501 -3.94 -14.85 28.21
N TRP A 502 -3.24 -14.96 27.07
CA TRP A 502 -2.89 -13.80 26.25
C TRP A 502 -4.14 -13.06 25.75
N THR A 503 -5.11 -13.78 25.18
CA THR A 503 -6.37 -13.20 24.68
C THR A 503 -7.16 -12.53 25.80
N LEU A 504 -7.25 -13.19 26.97
CA LEU A 504 -7.85 -12.55 28.16
C LEU A 504 -7.06 -11.33 28.61
N GLY A 505 -5.73 -11.33 28.53
CA GLY A 505 -4.91 -10.15 28.81
C GLY A 505 -5.20 -8.98 27.88
N GLU A 506 -5.52 -9.24 26.62
CA GLU A 506 -5.94 -8.21 25.64
C GLU A 506 -7.37 -7.71 25.89
N LEU A 507 -8.22 -8.43 26.63
CA LEU A 507 -9.64 -8.10 26.76
C LEU A 507 -10.06 -7.68 28.17
N ALA A 508 -9.54 -8.34 29.21
CA ALA A 508 -9.99 -8.19 30.59
C ALA A 508 -9.62 -6.83 31.20
N SER A 509 -10.56 -6.29 31.98
CA SER A 509 -10.33 -5.17 32.89
C SER A 509 -9.90 -5.68 34.27
N TRP A 510 -9.07 -4.91 34.99
CA TRP A 510 -8.49 -5.35 36.28
C TRP A 510 -9.55 -5.44 37.39
N ASP A 511 -10.47 -4.48 37.39
CA ASP A 511 -11.57 -4.31 38.33
C ASP A 511 -12.70 -5.32 38.09
N ALA A 512 -12.83 -5.87 36.88
CA ALA A 512 -13.78 -6.93 36.55
C ALA A 512 -13.41 -8.25 37.23
N ASN A 513 -14.04 -8.53 38.37
CA ASN A 513 -13.66 -9.62 39.26
C ASN A 513 -13.60 -10.99 38.57
N ARG A 514 -14.55 -11.29 37.68
CA ARG A 514 -14.62 -12.58 36.99
C ARG A 514 -13.41 -12.81 36.08
N HIS A 515 -13.05 -11.80 35.29
CA HIS A 515 -12.04 -11.93 34.22
C HIS A 515 -10.63 -11.89 34.78
N ALA A 516 -10.34 -10.91 35.65
CA ALA A 516 -9.04 -10.81 36.30
C ALA A 516 -8.75 -11.98 37.25
N ALA A 517 -9.77 -12.57 37.90
CA ALA A 517 -9.57 -13.71 38.80
C ALA A 517 -8.99 -14.93 38.09
N HIS A 518 -9.35 -15.19 36.82
CA HIS A 518 -8.73 -16.27 36.06
C HIS A 518 -7.22 -16.04 35.91
N LEU A 519 -6.82 -14.86 35.43
CA LEU A 519 -5.42 -14.50 35.23
C LEU A 519 -4.64 -14.53 36.55
N ARG A 520 -5.20 -14.01 37.66
CA ARG A 520 -4.59 -14.07 39.01
C ARG A 520 -4.31 -15.51 39.45
N ARG A 521 -5.26 -16.44 39.22
CA ARG A 521 -5.05 -17.86 39.52
C ARG A 521 -3.94 -18.46 38.66
N GLN A 522 -3.92 -18.16 37.37
CA GLN A 522 -2.91 -18.69 36.44
C GLN A 522 -1.50 -18.15 36.74
N ALA A 523 -1.38 -16.87 37.07
CA ALA A 523 -0.12 -16.20 37.42
C ALA A 523 0.57 -16.81 38.67
N ARG A 524 -0.21 -17.43 39.56
CA ARG A 524 0.25 -18.10 40.79
C ARG A 524 0.32 -19.63 40.66
N SER A 525 -0.08 -20.20 39.53
CA SER A 525 -0.12 -21.66 39.34
C SER A 525 1.26 -22.26 39.04
N GLU A 526 1.43 -23.55 39.33
CA GLU A 526 2.63 -24.34 38.97
C GLU A 526 2.65 -24.80 37.50
N ARG A 527 1.74 -24.28 36.67
CA ARG A 527 1.64 -24.64 35.25
C ARG A 527 2.92 -24.34 34.48
N PRO A 528 3.09 -24.94 33.27
CA PRO A 528 4.22 -24.63 32.40
C PRO A 528 4.40 -23.12 32.23
N TRP A 529 5.66 -22.69 32.30
CA TRP A 529 6.06 -21.28 32.31
C TRP A 529 5.33 -20.39 31.28
N PRO A 530 5.12 -20.81 30.01
CA PRO A 530 4.42 -19.98 29.04
C PRO A 530 3.01 -19.56 29.47
N ALA A 531 2.21 -20.47 30.04
CA ALA A 531 0.85 -20.13 30.47
C ALA A 531 0.85 -19.17 31.67
N ARG A 532 1.78 -19.37 32.62
CA ARG A 532 1.96 -18.48 33.77
C ARG A 532 2.46 -17.10 33.34
N ARG A 533 3.41 -17.04 32.40
CA ARG A 533 3.97 -15.83 31.83
C ARG A 533 2.90 -14.97 31.17
N GLU A 534 2.10 -15.55 30.28
CA GLU A 534 1.01 -14.82 29.61
C GLU A 534 -0.05 -14.31 30.61
N ALA A 535 -0.28 -15.03 31.70
CA ALA A 535 -1.18 -14.56 32.75
C ALA A 535 -0.63 -13.36 33.52
N ILE A 536 0.68 -13.35 33.83
CA ILE A 536 1.35 -12.21 34.47
C ILE A 536 1.33 -10.99 33.52
N ILE A 537 1.69 -11.18 32.25
CA ILE A 537 1.66 -10.12 31.23
C ILE A 537 0.25 -9.56 31.09
N GLY A 538 -0.76 -10.44 30.99
CA GLY A 538 -2.16 -10.04 30.89
C GLY A 538 -2.63 -9.20 32.08
N LEU A 539 -2.19 -9.54 33.30
CA LEU A 539 -2.47 -8.75 34.50
C LEU A 539 -1.81 -7.37 34.44
N CYS A 540 -0.55 -7.28 34.00
CA CYS A 540 0.12 -6.00 33.81
C CYS A 540 -0.61 -5.12 32.80
N LYS A 541 -1.03 -5.68 31.66
CA LYS A 541 -1.82 -4.95 30.64
C LYS A 541 -3.16 -4.47 31.19
N ALA A 542 -3.88 -5.33 31.92
CA ALA A 542 -5.15 -4.97 32.56
C ALA A 542 -4.97 -3.85 33.60
N PHE A 543 -3.90 -3.92 34.41
CA PHE A 543 -3.55 -2.88 35.38
C PHE A 543 -3.31 -1.54 34.69
N VAL A 544 -2.40 -1.48 33.70
CA VAL A 544 -2.04 -0.22 33.02
C VAL A 544 -3.26 0.40 32.35
N ARG A 545 -4.15 -0.38 31.75
CA ARG A 545 -5.37 0.16 31.12
C ARG A 545 -6.38 0.68 32.15
N THR A 546 -6.59 -0.04 33.24
CA THR A 546 -7.56 0.34 34.28
C THR A 546 -7.09 1.58 35.03
N GLU A 547 -5.83 1.56 35.49
CA GLU A 547 -5.24 2.64 36.27
C GLU A 547 -4.83 3.83 35.39
N GLY A 548 -4.35 3.57 34.17
CA GLY A 548 -3.95 4.62 33.22
C GLY A 548 -5.09 5.55 32.82
N ILE A 549 -6.30 5.03 32.61
CA ILE A 549 -7.48 5.88 32.34
C ILE A 549 -7.79 6.76 33.56
N ARG A 550 -7.61 6.26 34.79
CA ARG A 550 -7.86 7.04 36.00
C ARG A 550 -6.84 8.16 36.17
N ARG A 551 -5.56 7.83 36.04
CA ARG A 551 -4.45 8.79 36.13
C ARG A 551 -4.52 9.87 35.05
N LEU A 552 -4.89 9.52 33.82
CA LEU A 552 -5.13 10.50 32.74
C LEU A 552 -6.27 11.48 33.05
N ASN A 553 -7.20 11.11 33.92
CA ASN A 553 -8.33 11.93 34.35
C ASN A 553 -8.11 12.54 35.76
N ASP A 554 -6.87 12.59 36.25
CA ASP A 554 -6.48 13.11 37.57
C ASP A 554 -7.31 12.52 38.73
N ARG A 555 -7.74 11.26 38.59
CA ARG A 555 -8.45 10.53 39.64
C ARG A 555 -7.44 9.86 40.57
N ARG A 556 -7.82 9.70 41.85
CA ARG A 556 -7.02 8.95 42.83
C ARG A 556 -6.74 7.53 42.33
N ASP A 557 -5.52 7.09 42.58
CA ASP A 557 -5.05 5.74 42.27
C ASP A 557 -5.94 4.70 42.94
N LEU A 558 -6.38 3.73 42.14
CA LEU A 558 -7.11 2.57 42.64
C LEU A 558 -6.14 1.45 43.02
N LEU A 559 -5.06 1.31 42.24
CA LEU A 559 -4.08 0.24 42.34
C LEU A 559 -2.67 0.81 42.51
N ASP A 560 -1.79 0.02 43.11
CA ASP A 560 -0.39 0.37 43.35
C ASP A 560 0.53 -0.67 42.71
N TYR A 561 1.54 -0.22 41.96
CA TYR A 561 2.42 -1.13 41.22
C TYR A 561 3.20 -2.06 42.15
N ASP A 562 3.76 -1.53 43.23
CA ASP A 562 4.60 -2.27 44.16
C ASP A 562 3.79 -3.29 44.99
N ARG A 563 2.55 -2.96 45.31
CA ARG A 563 1.63 -3.86 46.02
C ARG A 563 1.00 -4.91 45.11
N ASP A 564 0.56 -4.52 43.91
CA ASP A 564 -0.37 -5.33 43.11
C ASP A 564 0.31 -6.09 41.97
N LEU A 565 1.43 -5.59 41.42
CA LEU A 565 2.16 -6.22 40.31
C LEU A 565 3.54 -6.74 40.69
N ALA A 566 4.34 -5.99 41.47
CA ALA A 566 5.70 -6.39 41.82
C ALA A 566 5.81 -7.79 42.48
N PRO A 567 4.87 -8.25 43.32
CA PRO A 567 4.92 -9.59 43.91
C PRO A 567 4.74 -10.72 42.88
N LEU A 568 4.18 -10.44 41.68
CA LEU A 568 4.01 -11.46 40.64
C LEU A 568 5.33 -11.81 39.94
N VAL A 569 6.34 -10.95 40.08
CA VAL A 569 7.63 -11.03 39.38
C VAL A 569 8.83 -11.17 40.32
N SER A 570 8.68 -10.84 41.61
CA SER A 570 9.77 -10.84 42.60
C SER A 570 10.47 -12.19 42.76
N ASP A 571 9.72 -13.29 42.62
CA ASP A 571 10.20 -14.66 42.87
C ASP A 571 10.62 -15.38 41.59
N LEU A 572 10.64 -14.67 40.46
CA LEU A 572 11.03 -15.25 39.18
C LEU A 572 12.55 -15.38 39.07
N ALA A 573 13.01 -16.47 38.47
CA ALA A 573 14.39 -16.59 38.05
C ALA A 573 14.74 -15.46 37.06
N VAL A 574 16.00 -14.98 37.08
CA VAL A 574 16.52 -13.85 36.28
C VAL A 574 16.00 -13.81 34.84
N VAL A 575 15.98 -14.96 34.15
CA VAL A 575 15.54 -15.07 32.75
C VAL A 575 14.04 -14.85 32.61
N ARG A 576 13.25 -15.49 33.48
CA ARG A 576 11.78 -15.38 33.49
C ARG A 576 11.34 -13.97 33.85
N GLU A 577 12.05 -13.35 34.78
CA GLU A 577 11.84 -11.95 35.12
C GLU A 577 12.16 -11.05 33.92
N LEU A 578 13.28 -11.26 33.24
CA LEU A 578 13.65 -10.49 32.06
C LEU A 578 12.62 -10.62 30.93
N GLU A 579 12.10 -11.83 30.66
CA GLU A 579 11.03 -12.05 29.69
C GLU A 579 9.81 -11.18 29.98
N VAL A 580 9.30 -11.20 31.22
CA VAL A 580 8.14 -10.39 31.61
C VAL A 580 8.43 -8.90 31.51
N MET A 581 9.59 -8.46 32.00
CA MET A 581 9.96 -7.04 32.00
C MET A 581 10.12 -6.47 30.59
N LEU A 582 10.74 -7.23 29.68
CA LEU A 582 10.86 -6.85 28.27
C LEU A 582 9.49 -6.70 27.61
N VAL A 583 8.59 -7.67 27.82
CA VAL A 583 7.25 -7.62 27.24
C VAL A 583 6.46 -6.43 27.78
N VAL A 584 6.45 -6.23 29.10
CA VAL A 584 5.72 -5.11 29.72
C VAL A 584 6.27 -3.76 29.25
N ALA A 585 7.59 -3.59 29.19
CA ALA A 585 8.21 -2.35 28.71
C ALA A 585 7.87 -2.10 27.24
N SER A 586 8.03 -3.11 26.39
CA SER A 586 7.75 -3.00 24.95
C SER A 586 6.28 -2.74 24.62
N ALA A 587 5.33 -3.11 25.49
CA ALA A 587 3.91 -2.84 25.28
C ALA A 587 3.59 -1.32 25.26
N PHE A 588 4.43 -0.48 25.88
CA PHE A 588 4.32 0.99 25.81
C PHE A 588 4.78 1.57 24.46
N CYS A 589 5.41 0.77 23.60
CA CYS A 589 5.73 1.16 22.23
C CYS A 589 4.52 1.08 21.29
N ASP A 590 3.41 0.45 21.68
CA ASP A 590 2.22 0.29 20.83
C ASP A 590 0.91 0.36 21.65
N ALA A 591 0.38 -0.80 22.06
CA ALA A 591 -0.95 -0.93 22.66
C ALA A 591 -1.18 -0.08 23.94
N LEU A 592 -0.11 0.26 24.68
CA LEU A 592 -0.17 1.06 25.90
C LEU A 592 0.48 2.45 25.75
N SER A 593 0.84 2.85 24.53
CA SER A 593 1.55 4.12 24.25
C SER A 593 0.85 5.36 24.81
N LEU A 594 -0.49 5.39 24.79
CA LEU A 594 -1.31 6.45 25.39
C LEU A 594 -1.06 6.64 26.89
N TYR A 595 -0.69 5.59 27.62
CA TYR A 595 -0.51 5.61 29.07
C TYR A 595 0.95 5.82 29.48
N ARG A 596 1.88 6.02 28.54
CA ARG A 596 3.30 6.13 28.84
C ARG A 596 3.63 7.23 29.86
N LYS A 597 3.10 8.44 29.66
CA LYS A 597 3.35 9.58 30.55
C LYS A 597 2.80 9.35 31.98
N PRO A 598 1.55 8.88 32.16
CA PRO A 598 1.03 8.49 33.49
C PRO A 598 1.82 7.44 34.27
N PHE A 599 2.63 6.62 33.58
CA PHE A 599 3.45 5.55 34.17
C PHE A 599 4.95 5.78 33.99
N GLU A 600 5.38 7.03 33.78
CA GLU A 600 6.78 7.33 33.45
C GLU A 600 7.76 6.83 34.52
N ALA A 601 7.41 6.99 35.81
CA ALA A 601 8.25 6.56 36.93
C ALA A 601 8.36 5.03 37.01
N GLU A 602 7.25 4.31 36.89
CA GLU A 602 7.18 2.86 36.90
C GLU A 602 7.90 2.28 35.67
N LEU A 603 7.67 2.85 34.48
CA LEU A 603 8.35 2.46 33.25
C LEU A 603 9.86 2.66 33.37
N ALA A 604 10.32 3.78 33.90
CA ALA A 604 11.74 4.00 34.15
C ALA A 604 12.31 2.95 35.13
N GLY A 605 11.52 2.53 36.12
CA GLY A 605 11.85 1.42 37.02
C GLY A 605 12.00 0.07 36.30
N ILE A 606 11.04 -0.26 35.44
CA ILE A 606 11.06 -1.47 34.61
C ILE A 606 12.27 -1.45 33.65
N VAL A 607 12.53 -0.34 32.97
CA VAL A 607 13.67 -0.18 32.05
C VAL A 607 15.01 -0.36 32.78
N ARG A 608 15.19 0.25 33.96
CA ARG A 608 16.37 0.02 34.81
C ARG A 608 16.50 -1.46 35.21
N ARG A 609 15.38 -2.14 35.45
CA ARG A 609 15.38 -3.57 35.77
C ARG A 609 15.80 -4.42 34.57
N VAL A 610 15.27 -4.14 33.38
CA VAL A 610 15.68 -4.76 32.11
C VAL A 610 17.18 -4.59 31.89
N GLN A 611 17.71 -3.38 32.07
CA GLN A 611 19.15 -3.09 31.97
C GLN A 611 19.97 -4.01 32.89
N LYS A 612 19.67 -3.99 34.19
CA LYS A 612 20.40 -4.78 35.20
C LYS A 612 20.35 -6.29 34.92
N LEU A 613 19.21 -6.81 34.49
CA LEU A 613 19.06 -8.23 34.14
C LEU A 613 19.83 -8.59 32.87
N SER A 614 19.82 -7.71 31.87
CA SER A 614 20.56 -7.89 30.61
C SER A 614 22.06 -7.87 30.83
N GLU A 615 22.57 -6.91 31.60
CA GLU A 615 23.99 -6.81 31.98
C GLU A 615 24.47 -8.07 32.70
N ARG A 616 23.66 -8.59 33.65
CA ARG A 616 23.98 -9.85 34.34
C ARG A 616 24.10 -11.04 33.40
N LEU A 617 23.24 -11.12 32.38
CA LEU A 617 23.31 -12.17 31.37
C LEU A 617 24.52 -11.99 30.46
N LEU A 618 24.82 -10.77 30.02
CA LEU A 618 26.03 -10.47 29.23
C LEU A 618 27.31 -10.81 29.99
N SER A 619 27.40 -10.47 31.28
CA SER A 619 28.56 -10.86 32.10
C SER A 619 28.72 -12.37 32.19
N ARG A 620 27.61 -13.13 32.34
CA ARG A 620 27.65 -14.60 32.33
C ARG A 620 28.08 -15.19 30.99
N GLN A 621 27.83 -14.47 29.89
CA GLN A 621 28.29 -14.83 28.54
C GLN A 621 29.72 -14.33 28.25
N GLY A 622 30.41 -13.69 29.20
CA GLY A 622 31.74 -13.11 28.99
C GLY A 622 31.76 -11.85 28.12
N ARG A 623 30.62 -11.16 27.96
CA ARG A 623 30.40 -10.00 27.07
C ARG A 623 30.02 -8.73 27.84
N ALA A 624 30.59 -8.52 29.02
CA ALA A 624 30.28 -7.37 29.86
C ALA A 624 30.62 -6.02 29.18
N ASP A 625 31.54 -6.02 28.20
CA ASP A 625 31.89 -4.89 27.35
C ASP A 625 30.70 -4.33 26.54
N ARG A 626 29.63 -5.12 26.36
CA ARG A 626 28.44 -4.72 25.60
C ARG A 626 27.36 -4.02 26.45
N ALA A 627 27.56 -3.85 27.76
CA ALA A 627 26.63 -3.12 28.62
C ALA A 627 26.28 -1.70 28.13
N PRO A 628 27.23 -0.88 27.61
CA PRO A 628 26.90 0.44 27.05
C PRO A 628 26.00 0.39 25.81
N VAL A 629 25.99 -0.74 25.08
CA VAL A 629 25.09 -0.93 23.92
C VAL A 629 23.66 -1.16 24.40
N VAL A 630 23.47 -1.93 25.49
CA VAL A 630 22.16 -2.12 26.13
C VAL A 630 21.58 -0.77 26.54
N GLU A 631 22.38 0.08 27.18
CA GLU A 631 21.94 1.41 27.59
C GLU A 631 21.46 2.25 26.40
N LYS A 632 22.22 2.31 25.31
CA LYS A 632 21.82 3.03 24.08
C LYS A 632 20.52 2.49 23.47
N LEU A 633 20.34 1.18 23.46
CA LEU A 633 19.11 0.55 22.95
C LEU A 633 17.91 0.90 23.84
N LEU A 634 18.07 0.86 25.16
CA LEU A 634 16.99 1.20 26.10
C LEU A 634 16.61 2.69 26.06
N VAL A 635 17.56 3.59 25.82
CA VAL A 635 17.30 5.03 25.61
C VAL A 635 16.41 5.27 24.39
N SER A 636 16.49 4.40 23.38
CA SER A 636 15.69 4.46 22.15
C SER A 636 14.49 3.50 22.14
N ASP A 637 14.12 2.96 23.31
CA ASP A 637 13.07 1.95 23.51
C ASP A 637 13.22 0.69 22.63
N ASP A 638 14.43 0.38 22.18
CA ASP A 638 14.69 -0.72 21.27
C ASP A 638 14.89 -2.05 22.01
N PHE A 639 13.82 -2.54 22.61
CA PHE A 639 13.81 -3.81 23.36
C PHE A 639 14.08 -5.02 22.47
N VAL A 640 13.70 -4.96 21.19
CA VAL A 640 14.02 -6.00 20.20
C VAL A 640 15.52 -6.04 19.94
N GLY A 641 16.18 -4.88 19.84
CA GLY A 641 17.63 -4.78 19.79
C GLY A 641 18.31 -5.37 21.02
N VAL A 642 17.75 -5.19 22.23
CA VAL A 642 18.27 -5.82 23.45
C VAL A 642 18.22 -7.35 23.35
N VAL A 643 17.08 -7.90 22.89
CA VAL A 643 16.95 -9.35 22.64
C VAL A 643 17.98 -9.82 21.61
N LEU A 644 18.14 -9.09 20.51
CA LEU A 644 19.09 -9.42 19.45
C LEU A 644 20.52 -9.50 19.98
N LEU A 645 20.93 -8.50 20.76
CA LEU A 645 22.27 -8.42 21.37
C LEU A 645 22.53 -9.59 22.32
N LEU A 646 21.54 -9.95 23.15
CA LEU A 646 21.63 -11.11 24.04
C LEU A 646 21.69 -12.44 23.28
N ALA A 647 21.08 -12.50 22.09
CA ALA A 647 21.05 -13.67 21.21
C ALA A 647 22.31 -13.86 20.36
N GLU A 648 23.21 -12.86 20.28
CA GLU A 648 24.50 -12.99 19.57
C GLU A 648 25.51 -13.95 20.23
N GLY A 649 25.27 -14.35 21.49
CA GLY A 649 26.10 -15.34 22.19
C GLY A 649 25.84 -16.79 21.72
N ALA A 650 26.46 -17.76 22.40
CA ALA A 650 26.19 -19.18 22.14
C ALA A 650 24.70 -19.50 22.29
N SER A 651 24.15 -20.28 21.36
CA SER A 651 22.74 -20.69 21.37
C SER A 651 22.42 -21.39 22.69
N SER A 652 21.46 -20.85 23.45
CA SER A 652 21.02 -21.38 24.74
C SER A 652 19.50 -21.42 24.77
N ALA A 653 18.92 -22.25 25.65
CA ALA A 653 17.47 -22.28 25.85
C ALA A 653 16.89 -20.89 26.20
N ILE A 654 17.71 -20.04 26.83
CA ILE A 654 17.37 -18.66 27.19
C ILE A 654 17.24 -17.77 25.94
N THR A 655 18.23 -17.81 25.05
CA THR A 655 18.19 -17.00 23.82
C THR A 655 17.07 -17.45 22.90
N GLN A 656 16.78 -18.76 22.81
CA GLN A 656 15.62 -19.28 22.07
C GLN A 656 14.28 -18.82 22.66
N SER A 657 14.15 -18.75 23.98
CA SER A 657 12.92 -18.25 24.62
C SER A 657 12.67 -16.77 24.30
N LEU A 658 13.72 -15.93 24.38
CA LEU A 658 13.62 -14.49 24.06
C LEU A 658 13.33 -14.25 22.57
N LEU A 659 14.01 -14.99 21.68
CA LEU A 659 13.74 -14.93 20.25
C LEU A 659 12.32 -15.40 19.91
N GLY A 660 11.81 -16.42 20.63
CA GLY A 660 10.42 -16.87 20.52
C GLY A 660 9.42 -15.76 20.87
N LEU A 661 9.66 -14.99 21.93
CA LEU A 661 8.82 -13.84 22.29
C LEU A 661 8.76 -12.76 21.21
N VAL A 662 9.88 -12.50 20.53
CA VAL A 662 9.94 -11.55 19.42
C VAL A 662 9.21 -12.12 18.19
N ARG A 663 9.47 -13.40 17.85
CA ARG A 663 8.81 -14.09 16.74
C ARG A 663 7.30 -14.13 16.88
N ASP A 664 6.82 -14.42 18.09
CA ASP A 664 5.39 -14.51 18.39
C ASP A 664 4.75 -13.10 18.56
N GLY A 665 5.49 -12.01 18.32
CA GLY A 665 5.00 -10.62 18.40
C GLY A 665 4.69 -10.16 19.83
N THR A 666 5.16 -10.87 20.85
CA THR A 666 4.91 -10.54 22.26
C THR A 666 5.80 -9.41 22.75
N VAL A 667 7.05 -9.33 22.25
CA VAL A 667 7.91 -8.14 22.41
C VAL A 667 7.73 -7.25 21.19
N THR A 668 7.15 -6.07 21.41
CA THR A 668 6.82 -5.14 20.33
C THR A 668 8.05 -4.30 19.92
N PRO A 669 8.35 -4.17 18.62
CA PRO A 669 9.41 -3.26 18.17
C PRO A 669 9.02 -1.79 18.37
N ALA A 670 10.00 -0.93 18.63
CA ALA A 670 9.81 0.51 18.51
C ALA A 670 9.50 0.91 17.05
N HIS A 671 8.90 2.08 16.86
CA HIS A 671 8.41 2.52 15.54
C HIS A 671 9.48 3.07 14.58
N HIS A 672 10.75 3.07 14.99
CA HIS A 672 11.88 3.51 14.18
C HIS A 672 12.47 2.36 13.35
N ASP A 673 13.11 2.68 12.23
CA ASP A 673 13.57 1.67 11.28
C ASP A 673 14.69 0.78 11.82
N GLN A 674 15.48 1.28 12.76
CA GLN A 674 16.54 0.50 13.37
C GLN A 674 15.98 -0.68 14.20
N ALA A 675 14.90 -0.45 14.97
CA ALA A 675 14.19 -1.53 15.65
C ALA A 675 13.61 -2.55 14.66
N GLY A 676 13.15 -2.08 13.49
CA GLY A 676 12.74 -2.95 12.38
C GLY A 676 13.88 -3.83 11.87
N ARG A 677 15.09 -3.28 11.67
CA ARG A 677 16.28 -4.05 11.27
C ARG A 677 16.69 -5.05 12.36
N HIS A 678 16.59 -4.67 13.63
CA HIS A 678 16.83 -5.61 14.72
C HIS A 678 15.79 -6.73 14.76
N LEU A 679 14.52 -6.44 14.46
CA LEU A 679 13.46 -7.43 14.32
C LEU A 679 13.78 -8.44 13.22
N VAL A 680 14.24 -7.99 12.05
CA VAL A 680 14.72 -8.87 10.98
C VAL A 680 15.81 -9.82 11.51
N GLY A 681 16.81 -9.30 12.23
CA GLY A 681 17.87 -10.10 12.83
C GLY A 681 17.37 -11.13 13.85
N CYS A 682 16.37 -10.75 14.67
CA CYS A 682 15.75 -11.65 15.65
C CYS A 682 14.99 -12.78 14.95
N LEU A 683 14.14 -12.46 13.97
CA LEU A 683 13.38 -13.45 13.21
C LEU A 683 14.30 -14.41 12.46
N TRP A 684 15.37 -13.88 11.85
CA TRP A 684 16.41 -14.66 11.19
C TRP A 684 17.04 -15.69 12.14
N ARG A 685 17.45 -15.25 13.34
CA ARG A 685 18.02 -16.14 14.38
C ARG A 685 17.00 -17.10 14.99
N ALA A 686 15.72 -16.72 15.02
CA ALA A 686 14.61 -17.58 15.42
C ALA A 686 14.22 -18.62 14.35
N ASN A 687 14.93 -18.64 13.21
CA ASN A 687 14.65 -19.44 12.03
C ASN A 687 13.29 -19.13 11.36
N ASP A 688 12.70 -17.97 11.64
CA ASP A 688 11.53 -17.45 10.92
C ASP A 688 11.98 -16.63 9.71
N ARG A 689 12.36 -17.34 8.65
CA ARG A 689 12.85 -16.75 7.42
C ARG A 689 11.81 -15.94 6.68
N ALA A 690 10.56 -16.41 6.68
CA ALA A 690 9.45 -15.75 6.02
C ALA A 690 9.10 -14.43 6.73
N GLY A 691 9.03 -14.44 8.07
CA GLY A 691 8.82 -13.24 8.86
C GLY A 691 9.96 -12.22 8.67
N ALA A 692 11.21 -12.68 8.68
CA ALA A 692 12.37 -11.81 8.44
C ALA A 692 12.30 -11.11 7.07
N LEU A 693 12.01 -11.88 6.01
CA LEU A 693 11.83 -11.33 4.66
C LEU A 693 10.66 -10.34 4.62
N GLN A 694 9.50 -10.68 5.21
CA GLN A 694 8.34 -9.79 5.25
C GLN A 694 8.62 -8.46 5.97
N VAL A 695 9.40 -8.47 7.05
CA VAL A 695 9.82 -7.22 7.73
C VAL A 695 10.80 -6.44 6.87
N ALA A 696 11.78 -7.11 6.25
CA ALA A 696 12.76 -6.45 5.38
C ALA A 696 12.11 -5.85 4.12
N GLU A 697 11.15 -6.54 3.51
CA GLU A 697 10.33 -6.01 2.42
C GLU A 697 9.55 -4.78 2.87
N ARG A 698 8.88 -4.83 4.03
CA ARG A 698 8.17 -3.66 4.58
C ARG A 698 9.10 -2.47 4.82
N LEU A 699 10.32 -2.71 5.33
CA LEU A 699 11.32 -1.65 5.52
C LEU A 699 11.79 -1.07 4.19
N ALA A 700 12.10 -1.92 3.21
CA ALA A 700 12.51 -1.51 1.87
C ALA A 700 11.38 -0.73 1.16
N THR A 701 10.13 -1.14 1.30
CA THR A 701 8.96 -0.45 0.73
C THR A 701 8.68 0.87 1.46
N ARG A 702 8.89 0.94 2.78
CA ARG A 702 8.72 2.17 3.57
C ARG A 702 9.81 3.20 3.25
N ASN A 703 11.04 2.74 3.01
CA ASN A 703 12.21 3.57 2.79
C ASN A 703 12.93 3.24 1.46
N PRO A 704 12.28 3.42 0.30
CA PRO A 704 12.87 3.02 -0.97
C PRO A 704 13.97 3.96 -1.46
N THR A 705 14.12 5.15 -0.86
CA THR A 705 15.26 6.04 -1.11
C THR A 705 16.51 5.63 -0.34
N GLU A 706 16.41 4.69 0.62
CA GLU A 706 17.53 4.22 1.42
C GLU A 706 18.14 2.93 0.86
N ALA A 707 19.35 3.04 0.29
CA ALA A 707 20.07 1.88 -0.25
C ALA A 707 20.28 0.76 0.78
N ALA A 708 20.56 1.10 2.05
CA ALA A 708 20.81 0.12 3.10
C ALA A 708 19.60 -0.78 3.39
N GLY A 709 18.38 -0.23 3.33
CA GLY A 709 17.14 -0.99 3.50
C GLY A 709 16.87 -1.93 2.31
N GLN A 710 17.11 -1.45 1.09
CA GLN A 710 17.03 -2.29 -0.12
C GLN A 710 18.03 -3.44 -0.06
N LEU A 711 19.27 -3.15 0.35
CA LEU A 711 20.35 -4.12 0.42
C LEU A 711 20.08 -5.22 1.45
N LEU A 712 19.54 -4.87 2.62
CA LEU A 712 19.12 -5.85 3.63
C LEU A 712 18.10 -6.86 3.05
N ARG A 713 17.14 -6.40 2.24
CA ARG A 713 16.18 -7.29 1.56
C ARG A 713 16.89 -8.22 0.58
N LEU A 714 17.84 -7.70 -0.22
CA LEU A 714 18.57 -8.50 -1.20
C LEU A 714 19.47 -9.56 -0.55
N GLU A 715 20.16 -9.21 0.53
CA GLU A 715 20.96 -10.15 1.32
C GLU A 715 20.11 -11.32 1.84
N ILE A 716 18.90 -11.03 2.34
CA ILE A 716 17.96 -12.07 2.81
C ILE A 716 17.48 -12.95 1.65
N LEU A 717 17.13 -12.37 0.50
CA LEU A 717 16.68 -13.13 -0.67
C LEU A 717 17.77 -14.06 -1.21
N ALA A 718 19.01 -13.57 -1.30
CA ALA A 718 20.15 -14.34 -1.77
C ALA A 718 20.43 -15.54 -0.87
N GLU A 719 20.47 -15.30 0.44
CA GLU A 719 20.72 -16.33 1.45
C GLU A 719 19.59 -17.37 1.51
N LEU A 720 18.33 -16.97 1.25
CA LEU A 720 17.20 -17.89 1.08
C LEU A 720 17.21 -18.64 -0.26
N ARG A 721 18.11 -18.28 -1.17
CA ARG A 721 18.19 -18.78 -2.55
C ARG A 721 16.88 -18.65 -3.30
N ARG A 722 16.15 -17.57 -3.04
CA ARG A 722 14.89 -17.24 -3.70
C ARG A 722 15.13 -16.14 -4.70
N ASP A 723 14.59 -16.34 -5.91
CA ASP A 723 14.58 -15.33 -6.96
C ASP A 723 15.96 -14.69 -7.22
N LEU A 724 17.01 -15.51 -7.33
CA LEU A 724 18.39 -15.03 -7.51
C LEU A 724 18.55 -14.09 -8.72
N ASP A 725 17.72 -14.26 -9.76
CA ASP A 725 17.68 -13.35 -10.90
C ASP A 725 17.10 -11.96 -10.54
N ILE A 726 16.15 -11.91 -9.62
CA ILE A 726 15.68 -10.66 -9.01
C ILE A 726 16.83 -10.04 -8.21
N VAL A 727 17.54 -10.82 -7.39
CA VAL A 727 18.68 -10.31 -6.62
C VAL A 727 19.75 -9.68 -7.52
N ARG A 728 20.14 -10.36 -8.61
CA ARG A 728 21.11 -9.84 -9.59
C ARG A 728 20.63 -8.55 -10.23
N ARG A 729 19.37 -8.52 -10.71
CA ARG A 729 18.79 -7.35 -11.37
C ARG A 729 18.72 -6.15 -10.43
N GLU A 730 18.25 -6.37 -9.22
CA GLU A 730 18.09 -5.34 -8.20
C GLU A 730 19.44 -4.86 -7.66
N SER A 731 20.45 -5.74 -7.54
CA SER A 731 21.84 -5.36 -7.22
C SER A 731 22.41 -4.39 -8.26
N ALA A 732 22.24 -4.71 -9.55
CA ALA A 732 22.63 -3.82 -10.64
C ALA A 732 21.85 -2.50 -10.63
N ARG A 733 20.54 -2.55 -10.33
CA ARG A 733 19.70 -1.37 -10.17
C ARG A 733 20.20 -0.45 -9.05
N LEU A 734 20.54 -1.00 -7.88
CA LEU A 734 21.04 -0.18 -6.76
C LEU A 734 22.28 0.63 -7.15
N ARG A 735 23.21 0.04 -7.91
CA ARG A 735 24.38 0.76 -8.43
C ARG A 735 24.04 1.82 -9.47
N SER A 736 23.05 1.54 -10.31
CA SER A 736 22.59 2.46 -11.36
C SER A 736 21.86 3.68 -10.76
N ASP A 737 20.98 3.45 -9.80
CA ASP A 737 19.95 4.40 -9.42
C ASP A 737 20.24 5.11 -8.09
N PHE A 738 21.17 4.60 -7.28
CA PHE A 738 21.51 5.18 -5.97
C PHE A 738 22.93 5.72 -5.92
N VAL A 739 23.14 6.67 -5.01
CA VAL A 739 24.46 7.12 -4.57
C VAL A 739 24.86 6.26 -3.38
N LEU A 740 25.76 5.31 -3.63
CA LEU A 740 26.15 4.29 -2.65
C LEU A 740 27.35 4.75 -1.81
N THR A 741 27.33 4.45 -0.52
CA THR A 741 28.52 4.61 0.32
C THR A 741 29.54 3.51 0.04
N ALA A 742 30.79 3.70 0.45
CA ALA A 742 31.81 2.65 0.36
C ALA A 742 31.40 1.35 1.09
N ALA A 743 30.63 1.47 2.16
CA ALA A 743 30.11 0.32 2.91
C ALA A 743 29.00 -0.42 2.13
N ASP A 744 28.11 0.32 1.47
CA ASP A 744 27.05 -0.28 0.63
C ASP A 744 27.66 -0.99 -0.58
N GLU A 745 28.67 -0.39 -1.21
CA GLU A 745 29.37 -1.00 -2.35
C GLU A 745 30.12 -2.27 -1.96
N ALA A 746 30.75 -2.29 -0.77
CA ALA A 746 31.41 -3.47 -0.24
C ALA A 746 30.41 -4.61 0.02
N ARG A 747 29.24 -4.30 0.58
CA ARG A 747 28.16 -5.27 0.82
C ARG A 747 27.58 -5.83 -0.49
N LEU A 748 27.32 -4.97 -1.48
CA LEU A 748 26.88 -5.41 -2.81
C LEU A 748 27.92 -6.28 -3.52
N SER A 749 29.20 -5.94 -3.39
CA SER A 749 30.29 -6.74 -3.97
C SER A 749 30.38 -8.12 -3.32
N ALA A 750 30.16 -8.21 -2.00
CA ALA A 750 30.08 -9.49 -1.29
C ALA A 750 28.87 -10.32 -1.76
N LEU A 751 27.72 -9.69 -1.93
CA LEU A 751 26.51 -10.31 -2.46
C LEU A 751 26.74 -10.87 -3.87
N ASP A 752 27.37 -10.10 -4.76
CA ASP A 752 27.66 -10.55 -6.14
C ASP A 752 28.66 -11.72 -6.15
N ALA A 753 29.67 -11.69 -5.28
CA ALA A 753 30.61 -12.80 -5.13
C ALA A 753 29.91 -14.08 -4.68
N GLU A 754 28.97 -13.96 -3.73
CA GLU A 754 28.14 -15.08 -3.30
C GLU A 754 27.28 -15.61 -4.45
N LEU A 755 26.61 -14.74 -5.20
CA LEU A 755 25.79 -15.12 -6.37
C LEU A 755 26.61 -15.79 -7.48
N ALA A 756 27.89 -15.41 -7.65
CA ALA A 756 28.80 -15.99 -8.64
C ALA A 756 29.24 -17.41 -8.26
N THR A 757 29.39 -17.71 -6.97
CA THR A 757 29.71 -19.08 -6.50
C THR A 757 28.55 -20.08 -6.68
N HIS A 758 27.36 -19.60 -7.05
CA HIS A 758 26.13 -20.41 -7.17
C HIS A 758 25.50 -20.38 -8.58
N ALA A 759 26.25 -19.97 -9.61
CA ALA A 759 25.79 -20.09 -10.99
C ALA A 759 25.62 -21.58 -11.38
N PRO A 760 24.52 -21.97 -12.06
CA PRO A 760 24.43 -23.32 -12.62
C PRO A 760 25.59 -23.52 -13.60
N ALA A 761 26.25 -24.68 -13.52
CA ALA A 761 27.20 -25.08 -14.55
C ALA A 761 26.50 -25.02 -15.92
N ALA A 762 27.17 -24.36 -16.86
CA ALA A 762 26.65 -23.95 -18.17
C ALA A 762 25.96 -25.06 -18.97
#